data_AF-W9V8F7-F1
#
_entry.id   AF-W9V8F7-F1
#
_cell.length_a   1.000
_cell.length_b   1.000
_cell.length_c   1.000
_cell.angle_alpha   90.00
_cell.angle_beta   90.00
_cell.angle_gamma   90.00
#
_symmetry.space_group_name_H-M   'P 1'
#
loop_
_entity.id
_entity.type
_entity.pdbx_description
1 polymer ?
#
loop_
_entity_poly.entity_id
_entity_poly.type
_entity_poly.pdbx_seq_one_letter_code
_entity_poly.pdbx_strand_id
1 'polypeptide(L)'
;MCCPGCQAVAQTIVDGGLDTFYQHRGQDALSATADLSRIEELTREFTLYDRKEVQKTFVTGLDTDQHDAMLVIEGISCAACIWLLENHVSKQPGVIKFSVNLSNHRAHLLWNPKDVKLSQLLATIAHVGYRAHPYHPDKEEQLLAKEHKRSIIRMGVAGIGSMQAMMFAAALYAAEVSTAGMEDMYIQLMRWASLVVSTPVIIYAAYPFLKNAFRDIKARHLTMDIPVSIAIWGGFFASIWATVFNTGEIYFESVTMFTFFLLIGRFLEMKARQRTGKAGNALMDLIPTSATRINPDGSEELVPATELKPNDIVIVKPGHTLPADGIIAKGISSIDESALTGEYLPLRKSVGDTVVGGTINVENPIEVCVTAVGEQSRISAIVKLLDRAQSEKPRIAYVADKVASYFVGVSLIVAICVYTTWYFIEPANAFWITLAVLVITCPCALSLATPTALTAATGTLRQEGLLITRGHVLESFSKATHVLFDKTGTLTEGRLALQATHLVGDISEKSALRIAAALESHSEHPIARAFTPWFDQPADETINTLGSGIEGRFNHQVYRIGKPSFVMQLSGLDTPDMPDNKRQWVLLGDQQGAIAWFALDDQIRKDALNALSQLKQLGLQVEMLTGDASPAVQRIAEQLGITQVYSGMTPENKLERISELQAQGARVIMVGDGINDIPVLVGAQTSVSMGAATDLAKTNSDAVLINNQLMTLAQGVRLSRKTEHIIKENLALSLAYNVIALPAASMGMIPPYIASIGMTASSLVVVGNALRLTRRFKRLKPISSTHTKNNEKSGTITNAKNTPQPKAGI
;
A
#
# COMPACT_ATOMS: atom_id res chain seq x y z
N MET A 1 -27.34 -15.88 29.36
CA MET A 1 -25.86 -16.01 29.37
C MET A 1 -25.47 -17.39 28.87
N CYS A 2 -24.38 -17.52 28.12
CA CYS A 2 -24.02 -18.75 27.39
C CYS A 2 -23.04 -19.69 28.12
N CYS A 3 -22.35 -19.26 29.19
CA CYS A 3 -21.50 -20.13 30.02
C CYS A 3 -21.22 -19.51 31.41
N PRO A 4 -20.66 -20.29 32.36
CA PRO A 4 -20.28 -19.79 33.70
C PRO A 4 -19.25 -18.66 33.67
N GLY A 5 -18.35 -18.64 32.68
CA GLY A 5 -17.39 -17.55 32.48
C GLY A 5 -18.08 -16.24 32.07
N CYS A 6 -19.07 -16.30 31.18
CA CYS A 6 -19.87 -15.13 30.81
C CYS A 6 -20.72 -14.64 31.98
N GLN A 7 -21.17 -15.54 32.86
CA GLN A 7 -21.86 -15.17 34.09
C GLN A 7 -20.91 -14.44 35.06
N ALA A 8 -19.69 -14.95 35.28
CA ALA A 8 -18.71 -14.30 36.13
C ALA A 8 -18.34 -12.89 35.62
N VAL A 9 -18.06 -12.75 34.31
CA VAL A 9 -17.74 -11.45 33.70
C VAL A 9 -18.88 -10.45 33.86
N ALA A 10 -20.13 -10.86 33.65
CA ALA A 10 -21.25 -9.95 33.83
C ALA A 10 -21.54 -9.63 35.29
N GLN A 11 -21.33 -10.58 36.20
CA GLN A 11 -21.42 -10.33 37.64
C GLN A 11 -20.37 -9.29 38.04
N THR A 12 -19.12 -9.42 37.58
CA THR A 12 -18.06 -8.44 37.84
C THR A 12 -18.37 -7.05 37.26
N ILE A 13 -19.03 -6.98 36.09
CA ILE A 13 -19.45 -5.70 35.48
C ILE A 13 -20.56 -5.03 36.30
N VAL A 14 -21.53 -5.81 36.79
CA VAL A 14 -22.64 -5.31 37.62
C VAL A 14 -22.13 -4.90 39.01
N ASP A 15 -21.32 -5.76 39.64
CA ASP A 15 -20.75 -5.51 40.97
C ASP A 15 -19.75 -4.34 40.95
N GLY A 16 -19.13 -4.06 39.80
CA GLY A 16 -18.27 -2.90 39.57
C GLY A 16 -19.01 -1.58 39.29
N GLY A 17 -20.36 -1.56 39.32
CA GLY A 17 -21.17 -0.36 39.06
C GLY A 17 -21.12 0.13 37.61
N LEU A 18 -20.74 -0.74 36.65
CA LEU A 18 -20.63 -0.43 35.22
C LEU A 18 -21.89 -0.83 34.44
N ASP A 19 -22.95 -1.25 35.12
CA ASP A 19 -24.25 -1.58 34.52
C ASP A 19 -24.86 -0.39 33.74
N THR A 20 -24.68 0.82 34.28
CA THR A 20 -25.15 2.07 33.68
C THR A 20 -24.45 2.38 32.35
N PHE A 21 -23.16 1.99 32.22
CA PHE A 21 -22.37 2.16 30.98
C PHE A 21 -22.94 1.33 29.81
N TYR A 22 -23.55 0.18 30.10
CA TYR A 22 -24.14 -0.69 29.07
C TYR A 22 -25.59 -0.34 28.74
N GLN A 23 -26.35 0.24 29.69
CA GLN A 23 -27.75 0.66 29.46
C GLN A 23 -27.85 1.77 28.40
N HIS A 24 -26.88 2.68 28.31
CA HIS A 24 -26.90 3.79 27.36
C HIS A 24 -26.39 3.47 25.95
N ARG A 25 -25.89 2.26 25.69
CA ARG A 25 -25.31 1.91 24.38
C ARG A 25 -26.34 1.40 23.36
N GLY A 26 -27.55 1.07 23.81
CA GLY A 26 -28.58 0.37 23.01
C GLY A 26 -29.65 1.26 22.38
N GLN A 27 -29.87 2.48 22.88
CA GLN A 27 -30.95 3.37 22.45
C GLN A 27 -30.38 4.68 21.93
N ASP A 28 -30.11 4.78 20.62
CA ASP A 28 -29.72 6.05 20.04
C ASP A 28 -29.99 6.11 18.54
N ALA A 29 -31.27 6.14 18.20
CA ALA A 29 -31.76 6.51 16.88
C ALA A 29 -32.75 7.68 17.03
N LEU A 30 -32.53 8.72 16.21
CA LEU A 30 -33.43 9.83 15.85
C LEU A 30 -33.38 11.12 16.70
N SER A 31 -32.76 12.17 16.14
CA SER A 31 -33.39 13.48 15.82
C SER A 31 -32.34 14.59 15.60
N ALA A 32 -32.56 15.46 14.61
CA ALA A 32 -31.63 16.49 14.15
C ALA A 32 -31.53 17.74 15.06
N THR A 33 -32.37 17.85 16.10
CA THR A 33 -32.27 18.91 17.12
C THR A 33 -31.35 18.54 18.30
N ALA A 34 -30.89 17.29 18.37
CA ALA A 34 -29.98 16.79 19.41
C ALA A 34 -28.49 17.05 19.11
N ASP A 35 -28.13 17.69 17.99
CA ASP A 35 -26.74 17.73 17.52
C ASP A 35 -25.83 18.67 18.35
N LEU A 36 -26.31 19.80 18.86
CA LEU A 36 -25.45 20.75 19.59
C LEU A 36 -25.11 20.28 21.01
N SER A 37 -26.09 19.84 21.79
CA SER A 37 -25.86 19.30 23.15
C SER A 37 -25.05 18.01 23.12
N ARG A 38 -25.25 17.17 22.09
CA ARG A 38 -24.50 15.93 21.89
C ARG A 38 -23.06 16.20 21.43
N ILE A 39 -22.83 17.24 20.64
CA ILE A 39 -21.46 17.69 20.32
C ILE A 39 -20.78 18.23 21.57
N GLU A 40 -21.47 18.99 22.43
CA GLU A 40 -20.90 19.46 23.71
C GLU A 40 -20.53 18.31 24.64
N GLU A 41 -21.38 17.28 24.73
CA GLU A 41 -21.14 16.08 25.53
C GLU A 41 -19.98 15.24 24.98
N LEU A 42 -19.95 15.00 23.65
CA LEU A 42 -18.81 14.38 22.95
C LEU A 42 -17.52 15.19 23.13
N THR A 43 -17.60 16.52 23.14
CA THR A 43 -16.43 17.38 23.34
C THR A 43 -15.84 17.22 24.74
N ARG A 44 -16.68 17.00 25.76
CA ARG A 44 -16.21 16.65 27.11
C ARG A 44 -15.54 15.28 27.13
N GLU A 45 -16.11 14.27 26.49
CA GLU A 45 -15.46 12.96 26.35
C GLU A 45 -14.11 13.08 25.62
N PHE A 46 -14.01 13.94 24.61
CA PHE A 46 -12.78 14.11 23.85
C PHE A 46 -11.61 14.63 24.70
N THR A 47 -11.88 15.39 25.76
CA THR A 47 -10.82 15.87 26.68
C THR A 47 -10.06 14.72 27.37
N LEU A 48 -10.64 13.52 27.46
CA LEU A 48 -9.95 12.35 27.99
C LEU A 48 -8.78 11.92 27.11
N TYR A 49 -8.86 12.15 25.79
CA TYR A 49 -7.77 11.85 24.85
C TYR A 49 -6.61 12.85 24.94
N ASP A 50 -6.72 13.91 25.74
CA ASP A 50 -5.59 14.80 26.03
C ASP A 50 -4.69 14.27 27.15
N ARG A 51 -5.09 13.20 27.85
CA ARG A 51 -4.30 12.58 28.91
C ARG A 51 -3.11 11.80 28.32
N LYS A 52 -1.92 12.01 28.88
CA LYS A 52 -0.68 11.31 28.44
C LYS A 52 -0.80 9.79 28.51
N GLU A 53 -1.47 9.24 29.53
CA GLU A 53 -1.66 7.80 29.70
C GLU A 53 -2.48 7.18 28.55
N VAL A 54 -3.50 7.90 28.08
CA VAL A 54 -4.35 7.49 26.96
C VAL A 54 -3.60 7.62 25.65
N GLN A 55 -2.90 8.75 25.43
CA GLN A 55 -2.11 8.96 24.22
C GLN A 55 -0.96 7.96 24.05
N LYS A 56 -0.33 7.50 25.13
CA LYS A 56 0.71 6.45 25.08
C LYS A 56 0.29 5.16 24.36
N THR A 57 -1.02 4.91 24.24
CA THR A 57 -1.53 3.69 23.60
C THR A 57 -1.66 3.78 22.08
N PHE A 58 -1.61 4.98 21.47
CA PHE A 58 -1.84 5.16 20.02
C PHE A 58 -1.17 6.39 19.38
N VAL A 59 -0.50 7.24 20.17
CA VAL A 59 0.21 8.44 19.73
C VAL A 59 1.70 8.21 19.86
N THR A 60 2.43 8.48 18.79
CA THR A 60 3.89 8.43 18.72
C THR A 60 4.49 9.83 18.75
N GLY A 61 5.76 9.93 19.17
CA GLY A 61 6.46 11.21 19.28
C GLY A 61 6.07 12.02 20.52
N LEU A 62 5.57 11.38 21.59
CA LEU A 62 5.11 12.04 22.82
C LEU A 62 6.16 12.96 23.47
N ASP A 63 7.44 12.65 23.27
CA ASP A 63 8.59 13.42 23.79
C ASP A 63 9.10 14.49 22.81
N THR A 64 8.47 14.63 21.65
CA THR A 64 8.83 15.60 20.61
C THR A 64 7.72 16.65 20.41
N ASP A 65 8.05 17.74 19.73
CA ASP A 65 7.09 18.80 19.35
C ASP A 65 6.15 18.37 18.19
N GLN A 66 6.22 17.12 17.74
CA GLN A 66 5.36 16.56 16.70
C GLN A 66 4.76 15.24 17.18
N HIS A 67 3.43 15.20 17.32
CA HIS A 67 2.69 13.99 17.65
C HIS A 67 2.10 13.39 16.39
N ASP A 68 2.20 12.07 16.27
CA ASP A 68 1.68 11.30 15.14
C ASP A 68 0.70 10.24 15.67
N ALA A 69 -0.52 10.25 15.15
CA ALA A 69 -1.58 9.30 15.51
C ALA A 69 -2.32 8.77 14.28
N MET A 70 -2.74 7.51 14.38
CA MET A 70 -3.69 6.91 13.47
C MET A 70 -5.08 6.88 14.08
N LEU A 71 -6.06 7.39 13.35
CA LEU A 71 -7.47 7.44 13.75
C LEU A 71 -8.32 6.62 12.79
N VAL A 72 -9.43 6.06 13.27
CA VAL A 72 -10.50 5.48 12.44
C VAL A 72 -11.64 6.48 12.39
N ILE A 73 -12.11 6.79 11.18
CA ILE A 73 -13.19 7.73 10.95
C ILE A 73 -14.47 6.99 10.53
N GLU A 74 -15.54 7.12 11.31
CA GLU A 74 -16.83 6.56 10.99
C GLU A 74 -17.65 7.47 10.06
N GLY A 75 -18.39 6.86 9.14
CA GLY A 75 -19.37 7.56 8.31
C GLY A 75 -18.83 8.18 7.02
N ILE A 76 -17.59 7.89 6.65
CA ILE A 76 -17.02 8.25 5.34
C ILE A 76 -17.59 7.29 4.29
N SER A 77 -18.14 7.82 3.20
CA SER A 77 -18.75 7.01 2.14
C SER A 77 -18.21 7.30 0.72
N CYS A 78 -17.52 8.42 0.53
CA CYS A 78 -17.05 8.83 -0.81
C CYS A 78 -15.78 9.69 -0.73
N ALA A 79 -15.14 9.92 -1.89
CA ALA A 79 -13.94 10.76 -2.00
C ALA A 79 -14.19 12.20 -1.51
N ALA A 80 -15.39 12.74 -1.73
CA ALA A 80 -15.75 14.07 -1.25
C ALA A 80 -15.80 14.17 0.28
N CYS A 81 -16.21 13.10 0.98
CA CYS A 81 -16.16 13.05 2.44
C CYS A 81 -14.74 13.29 2.95
N ILE A 82 -13.77 12.68 2.28
CA ILE A 82 -12.35 12.81 2.62
C ILE A 82 -11.85 14.19 2.29
N TRP A 83 -12.11 14.69 1.08
CA TRP A 83 -11.65 16.03 0.69
C TRP A 83 -12.08 17.08 1.71
N LEU A 84 -13.33 16.97 2.17
CA LEU A 84 -13.93 17.87 3.12
C LEU A 84 -13.27 17.76 4.51
N LEU A 85 -12.99 16.54 5.00
CA LEU A 85 -12.22 16.32 6.22
C LEU A 85 -10.78 16.84 6.10
N GLU A 86 -10.07 16.49 5.02
CA GLU A 86 -8.69 16.92 4.75
C GLU A 86 -8.58 18.44 4.70
N ASN A 87 -9.48 19.10 3.97
CA ASN A 87 -9.45 20.54 3.79
C ASN A 87 -9.89 21.32 5.04
N HIS A 88 -10.70 20.74 5.92
CA HIS A 88 -11.17 21.40 7.14
C HIS A 88 -10.22 21.18 8.33
N VAL A 89 -9.70 19.97 8.49
CA VAL A 89 -8.77 19.62 9.58
C VAL A 89 -7.36 20.13 9.29
N SER A 90 -6.86 20.02 8.05
CA SER A 90 -5.50 20.50 7.72
C SER A 90 -5.34 22.03 7.79
N LYS A 91 -6.44 22.77 7.90
CA LYS A 91 -6.44 24.24 8.08
C LYS A 91 -6.40 24.65 9.55
N GLN A 92 -6.55 23.71 10.48
CA GLN A 92 -6.47 24.03 11.90
C GLN A 92 -5.03 24.41 12.26
N PRO A 93 -4.82 25.49 13.04
CA PRO A 93 -3.49 25.88 13.49
C PRO A 93 -2.86 24.71 14.28
N GLY A 94 -1.59 24.40 14.01
CA GLY A 94 -0.88 23.29 14.65
C GLY A 94 -1.00 21.93 13.95
N VAL A 95 -1.89 21.76 12.97
CA VAL A 95 -1.92 20.53 12.15
C VAL A 95 -0.85 20.63 11.06
N ILE A 96 0.08 19.66 11.07
CA ILE A 96 1.18 19.58 10.10
C ILE A 96 0.73 18.77 8.88
N LYS A 97 0.05 17.64 9.11
CA LYS A 97 -0.48 16.77 8.07
C LYS A 97 -1.75 16.09 8.55
N PHE A 98 -2.77 16.04 7.70
CA PHE A 98 -3.94 15.20 7.91
C PHE A 98 -4.37 14.58 6.57
N SER A 99 -4.44 13.26 6.51
CA SER A 99 -4.82 12.53 5.30
C SER A 99 -5.68 11.32 5.64
N VAL A 100 -6.71 11.05 4.83
CA VAL A 100 -7.66 9.96 5.08
C VAL A 100 -7.71 8.98 3.93
N ASN A 101 -7.67 7.69 4.26
CA ASN A 101 -7.79 6.61 3.32
C ASN A 101 -9.25 6.09 3.27
N LEU A 102 -9.85 6.16 2.09
CA LEU A 102 -11.24 5.73 1.86
C LEU A 102 -11.44 4.23 1.99
N SER A 103 -10.41 3.42 1.74
CA SER A 103 -10.56 1.98 1.60
C SER A 103 -10.64 1.27 2.96
N ASN A 104 -10.00 1.85 3.98
CA ASN A 104 -9.92 1.31 5.33
C ASN A 104 -10.45 2.29 6.40
N HIS A 105 -10.88 3.49 6.01
CA HIS A 105 -11.42 4.51 6.90
C HIS A 105 -10.42 5.03 7.95
N ARG A 106 -9.12 4.89 7.67
CA ARG A 106 -8.05 5.42 8.53
C ARG A 106 -7.69 6.85 8.17
N ALA A 107 -7.42 7.66 9.18
CA ALA A 107 -6.88 8.99 9.05
C ALA A 107 -5.53 9.07 9.76
N HIS A 108 -4.51 9.49 9.04
CA HIS A 108 -3.20 9.82 9.59
C HIS A 108 -3.20 11.29 10.00
N LEU A 109 -2.89 11.55 11.27
CA LEU A 109 -2.86 12.89 11.86
C LEU A 109 -1.47 13.16 12.43
N LEU A 110 -0.83 14.22 11.93
CA LEU A 110 0.42 14.77 12.44
C LEU A 110 0.16 16.21 12.91
N TRP A 111 0.42 16.51 14.18
CA TRP A 111 0.15 17.82 14.75
C TRP A 111 1.17 18.22 15.81
N ASN A 112 1.26 19.51 16.10
CA ASN A 112 2.02 20.05 17.20
C ASN A 112 1.10 20.17 18.44
N PRO A 113 1.36 19.43 19.53
CA PRO A 113 0.52 19.45 20.74
C PRO A 113 0.56 20.80 21.47
N LYS A 114 1.55 21.65 21.21
CA LYS A 114 1.64 23.01 21.79
C LYS A 114 0.61 23.96 21.16
N ASP A 115 0.32 23.78 19.88
CA ASP A 115 -0.55 24.66 19.10
C ASP A 115 -2.01 24.20 19.14
N VAL A 116 -2.26 22.89 19.14
CA VAL A 116 -3.62 22.32 19.17
C VAL A 116 -3.68 21.01 19.95
N LYS A 117 -4.75 20.84 20.74
CA LYS A 117 -4.99 19.60 21.49
C LYS A 117 -5.72 18.57 20.63
N LEU A 118 -5.48 17.29 20.91
CA LEU A 118 -6.16 16.20 20.18
C LEU A 118 -7.68 16.27 20.35
N SER A 119 -8.17 16.63 21.54
CA SER A 119 -9.60 16.83 21.79
C SER A 119 -10.25 17.87 20.87
N GLN A 120 -9.55 18.96 20.57
CA GLN A 120 -10.03 20.02 19.67
C GLN A 120 -10.09 19.54 18.21
N LEU A 121 -9.13 18.71 17.80
CA LEU A 121 -9.13 18.10 16.47
C LEU A 121 -10.26 17.08 16.33
N LEU A 122 -10.50 16.24 17.35
CA LEU A 122 -11.64 15.31 17.37
C LEU A 122 -12.98 16.06 17.36
N ALA A 123 -13.09 17.16 18.11
CA ALA A 123 -14.27 18.04 18.09
C ALA A 123 -14.47 18.69 16.71
N THR A 124 -13.40 19.12 16.04
CA THR A 124 -13.44 19.65 14.68
C THR A 124 -14.00 18.60 13.71
N ILE A 125 -13.53 17.36 13.79
CA ILE A 125 -14.05 16.24 12.98
C ILE A 125 -15.54 15.99 13.27
N ALA A 126 -15.96 16.07 14.54
CA ALA A 126 -17.35 15.96 14.96
C ALA A 126 -18.25 17.09 14.42
N HIS A 127 -17.79 18.34 14.46
CA HIS A 127 -18.52 19.50 13.91
C HIS A 127 -18.75 19.39 12.41
N VAL A 128 -17.81 18.76 11.71
CA VAL A 128 -17.92 18.46 10.28
C VAL A 128 -18.97 17.36 10.01
N GLY A 129 -19.27 16.53 11.02
CA GLY A 129 -20.31 15.49 10.97
C GLY A 129 -19.78 14.05 10.93
N TYR A 130 -18.51 13.83 11.31
CA TYR A 130 -17.89 12.50 11.37
C TYR A 130 -17.44 12.17 12.80
N ARG A 131 -17.25 10.89 13.10
CA ARG A 131 -16.70 10.46 14.40
C ARG A 131 -15.32 9.87 14.19
N ALA A 132 -14.36 10.34 14.98
CA ALA A 132 -13.00 9.83 14.99
C ALA A 132 -12.71 9.10 16.30
N HIS A 133 -12.00 7.99 16.20
CA HIS A 133 -11.55 7.19 17.33
C HIS A 133 -10.09 6.77 17.12
N PRO A 134 -9.31 6.50 18.18
CA PRO A 134 -8.02 5.86 18.04
C PRO A 134 -8.11 4.55 17.26
N TYR A 135 -7.08 4.29 16.45
CA TYR A 135 -7.00 3.07 15.67
C TYR A 135 -6.82 1.84 16.55
N HIS A 136 -7.73 0.87 16.39
CA HIS A 136 -7.60 -0.49 16.89
C HIS A 136 -8.02 -1.47 15.78
N PRO A 137 -7.19 -2.48 15.45
CA PRO A 137 -7.45 -3.41 14.34
C PRO A 137 -8.84 -4.07 14.41
N ASP A 138 -9.22 -4.62 15.57
CA ASP A 138 -10.49 -5.33 15.77
C ASP A 138 -11.71 -4.41 15.57
N LYS A 139 -11.60 -3.16 16.01
CA LYS A 139 -12.70 -2.20 15.95
C LYS A 139 -12.96 -1.76 14.51
N GLU A 140 -11.89 -1.54 13.73
CA GLU A 140 -11.99 -1.21 12.31
C GLU A 140 -12.68 -2.33 11.53
N GLU A 141 -12.27 -3.59 11.71
CA GLU A 141 -12.86 -4.72 11.00
C GLU A 141 -14.35 -4.87 11.32
N GLN A 142 -14.73 -4.71 12.60
CA GLN A 142 -16.13 -4.73 13.02
C GLN A 142 -16.95 -3.60 12.39
N LEU A 143 -16.38 -2.39 12.28
CA LEU A 143 -17.05 -1.25 11.66
C LEU A 143 -17.27 -1.48 10.16
N LEU A 144 -16.24 -1.95 9.45
CA LEU A 144 -16.32 -2.31 8.04
C LEU A 144 -17.34 -3.43 7.79
N ALA A 145 -17.38 -4.45 8.65
CA ALA A 145 -18.35 -5.55 8.56
C ALA A 145 -19.79 -5.07 8.78
N LYS A 146 -20.02 -4.17 9.76
CA LYS A 146 -21.34 -3.56 10.01
C LYS A 146 -21.80 -2.72 8.82
N GLU A 147 -20.91 -1.92 8.23
CA GLU A 147 -21.23 -1.12 7.05
C GLU A 147 -21.55 -2.00 5.84
N HIS A 148 -20.72 -3.01 5.57
CA HIS A 148 -20.96 -3.98 4.49
C HIS A 148 -22.34 -4.63 4.62
N LYS A 149 -22.71 -5.09 5.82
CA LYS A 149 -24.04 -5.66 6.10
C LYS A 149 -25.16 -4.64 5.86
N ARG A 150 -25.01 -3.40 6.33
CA ARG A 150 -26.01 -2.33 6.11
C ARG A 150 -26.19 -2.01 4.63
N SER A 151 -25.12 -1.95 3.85
CA SER A 151 -25.16 -1.71 2.40
C SER A 151 -25.91 -2.81 1.65
N ILE A 152 -25.69 -4.09 2.01
CA ILE A 152 -26.43 -5.22 1.45
C ILE A 152 -27.92 -5.11 1.77
N ILE A 153 -28.27 -4.80 3.02
CA ILE A 153 -29.68 -4.67 3.43
C ILE A 153 -30.37 -3.53 2.67
N ARG A 154 -29.74 -2.35 2.57
CA ARG A 154 -30.28 -1.21 1.81
C ARG A 154 -30.48 -1.55 0.33
N MET A 155 -29.50 -2.22 -0.27
CA MET A 155 -29.59 -2.69 -1.65
C MET A 155 -30.72 -3.71 -1.82
N GLY A 156 -30.91 -4.64 -0.87
CA GLY A 156 -32.01 -5.59 -0.87
C GLY A 156 -33.38 -4.91 -0.77
N VAL A 157 -33.52 -3.94 0.14
CA VAL A 157 -34.75 -3.13 0.28
C VAL A 157 -35.04 -2.36 -1.01
N ALA A 158 -34.05 -1.70 -1.60
CA ALA A 158 -34.21 -0.97 -2.84
C ALA A 158 -34.54 -1.89 -4.02
N GLY A 159 -33.91 -3.07 -4.11
CA GLY A 159 -34.16 -4.04 -5.18
C GLY A 159 -35.57 -4.62 -5.11
N ILE A 160 -35.99 -5.09 -3.94
CA ILE A 160 -37.35 -5.60 -3.73
C ILE A 160 -38.36 -4.48 -4.00
N GLY A 161 -38.17 -3.29 -3.41
CA GLY A 161 -39.08 -2.18 -3.60
C GLY A 161 -39.17 -1.70 -5.06
N SER A 162 -38.04 -1.68 -5.78
CA SER A 162 -38.02 -1.34 -7.21
C SER A 162 -38.76 -2.37 -8.07
N MET A 163 -38.54 -3.67 -7.83
CA MET A 163 -39.26 -4.73 -8.57
C MET A 163 -40.76 -4.64 -8.35
N GLN A 164 -41.19 -4.44 -7.11
CA GLN A 164 -42.61 -4.31 -6.77
C GLN A 164 -43.23 -3.02 -7.31
N ALA A 165 -42.53 -1.88 -7.24
CA ALA A 165 -42.98 -0.63 -7.82
C ALA A 165 -43.10 -0.72 -9.35
N MET A 166 -42.14 -1.39 -10.02
CA MET A 166 -42.19 -1.65 -11.46
C MET A 166 -43.36 -2.56 -11.83
N MET A 167 -43.69 -3.56 -11.02
CA MET A 167 -44.85 -4.42 -11.26
C MET A 167 -46.16 -3.62 -11.29
N PHE A 168 -46.35 -2.68 -10.37
CA PHE A 168 -47.52 -1.81 -10.34
C PHE A 168 -47.50 -0.75 -11.45
N ALA A 169 -46.33 -0.17 -11.74
CA ALA A 169 -46.17 0.79 -12.83
C ALA A 169 -46.41 0.13 -14.20
N ALA A 170 -45.95 -1.11 -14.40
CA ALA A 170 -46.20 -1.86 -15.63
C ALA A 170 -47.69 -2.11 -15.86
N ALA A 171 -48.48 -2.34 -14.80
CA ALA A 171 -49.93 -2.44 -14.91
C ALA A 171 -50.57 -1.11 -15.36
N LEU A 172 -50.06 0.02 -14.87
CA LEU A 172 -50.50 1.36 -15.29
C LEU A 172 -50.13 1.66 -16.74
N TYR A 173 -48.89 1.37 -17.16
CA TYR A 173 -48.46 1.54 -18.55
C TYR A 173 -49.22 0.63 -19.51
N ALA A 174 -49.46 -0.63 -19.11
CA ALA A 174 -50.26 -1.55 -19.91
C ALA A 174 -51.70 -1.07 -20.08
N ALA A 175 -52.29 -0.48 -19.03
CA ALA A 175 -53.62 0.12 -19.08
C ALA A 175 -53.68 1.30 -20.06
N GLU A 176 -52.66 2.15 -20.07
CA GLU A 176 -52.54 3.33 -20.94
C GLU A 176 -52.39 2.96 -22.42
N VAL A 177 -51.69 1.86 -22.71
CA VAL A 177 -51.50 1.33 -24.08
C VAL A 177 -52.69 0.49 -24.55
N SER A 178 -53.42 -0.14 -23.64
CA SER A 178 -54.57 -0.99 -23.98
C SER A 178 -55.82 -0.16 -24.31
N THR A 179 -56.50 -0.49 -25.40
CA THR A 179 -57.76 0.17 -25.81
C THR A 179 -58.94 -0.10 -24.88
N ALA A 180 -58.81 -1.07 -23.96
CA ALA A 180 -59.84 -1.43 -22.99
C ALA A 180 -59.89 -0.48 -21.79
N GLY A 181 -58.83 0.31 -21.54
CA GLY A 181 -58.70 1.16 -20.36
C GLY A 181 -58.68 0.38 -19.04
N MET A 182 -58.36 1.07 -17.95
CA MET A 182 -58.47 0.55 -16.58
C MET A 182 -59.42 1.46 -15.82
N GLU A 183 -60.33 0.92 -14.99
CA GLU A 183 -61.18 1.76 -14.16
C GLU A 183 -60.33 2.63 -13.22
N ASP A 184 -60.76 3.88 -13.01
CA ASP A 184 -60.06 4.87 -12.18
C ASP A 184 -59.73 4.35 -10.78
N MET A 185 -60.60 3.49 -10.22
CA MET A 185 -60.38 2.84 -8.92
C MET A 185 -59.11 1.98 -8.91
N TYR A 186 -58.86 1.20 -9.95
CA TYR A 186 -57.65 0.36 -10.02
C TYR A 186 -56.40 1.19 -10.31
N ILE A 187 -56.52 2.27 -11.09
CA ILE A 187 -55.42 3.22 -11.31
C ILE A 187 -55.00 3.84 -9.97
N GLN A 188 -55.95 4.32 -9.18
CA GLN A 188 -55.68 4.88 -7.85
C GLN A 188 -55.11 3.82 -6.90
N LEU A 189 -55.63 2.60 -6.90
CA LEU A 189 -55.10 1.50 -6.10
C LEU A 189 -53.63 1.23 -6.44
N MET A 190 -53.26 1.18 -7.72
CA MET A 190 -51.87 0.98 -8.14
C MET A 190 -50.95 2.15 -7.74
N ARG A 191 -51.45 3.40 -7.81
CA ARG A 191 -50.70 4.59 -7.35
C ARG A 191 -50.42 4.53 -5.84
N TRP A 192 -51.43 4.22 -5.03
CA TRP A 192 -51.27 4.06 -3.58
C TRP A 192 -50.37 2.87 -3.21
N ALA A 193 -50.52 1.73 -3.89
CA ALA A 193 -49.64 0.58 -3.71
C ALA A 193 -48.17 0.93 -4.01
N SER A 194 -47.93 1.67 -5.10
CA SER A 194 -46.60 2.16 -5.47
C SER A 194 -46.02 3.12 -4.43
N LEU A 195 -46.83 3.99 -3.82
CA LEU A 195 -46.42 4.86 -2.73
C LEU A 195 -45.97 4.05 -1.49
N VAL A 196 -46.78 3.08 -1.05
CA VAL A 196 -46.49 2.26 0.13
C VAL A 196 -45.18 1.49 -0.05
N VAL A 197 -44.98 0.90 -1.23
CA VAL A 197 -43.77 0.14 -1.54
C VAL A 197 -42.52 1.01 -1.71
N SER A 198 -42.66 2.19 -2.31
CA SER A 198 -41.52 3.09 -2.53
C SER A 198 -41.06 3.80 -1.25
N THR A 199 -41.97 4.07 -0.31
CA THR A 199 -41.66 4.74 0.97
C THR A 199 -40.46 4.15 1.73
N PRO A 200 -40.37 2.83 2.03
CA PRO A 200 -39.20 2.25 2.69
C PRO A 200 -37.93 2.36 1.86
N VAL A 201 -38.01 2.33 0.54
CA VAL A 201 -36.85 2.55 -0.33
C VAL A 201 -36.31 3.97 -0.15
N ILE A 202 -37.17 4.98 -0.17
CA ILE A 202 -36.73 6.38 -0.10
C ILE A 202 -36.26 6.73 1.32
N ILE A 203 -37.04 6.38 2.34
CA ILE A 203 -36.77 6.78 3.73
C ILE A 203 -35.61 5.99 4.35
N TYR A 204 -35.35 4.74 3.93
CA TYR A 204 -34.27 3.93 4.50
C TYR A 204 -33.10 3.72 3.54
N ALA A 205 -33.36 3.31 2.30
CA ALA A 205 -32.28 2.99 1.35
C ALA A 205 -31.65 4.25 0.74
N ALA A 206 -32.45 5.27 0.41
CA ALA A 206 -31.97 6.53 -0.17
C ALA A 206 -31.56 7.61 0.86
N TYR A 207 -31.90 7.43 2.14
CA TYR A 207 -31.55 8.38 3.21
C TYR A 207 -30.07 8.79 3.28
N PRO A 208 -29.08 7.90 3.05
CA PRO A 208 -27.67 8.29 3.05
C PRO A 208 -27.34 9.39 2.04
N PHE A 209 -28.00 9.40 0.87
CA PHE A 209 -27.78 10.44 -0.14
C PHE A 209 -28.24 11.80 0.36
N LEU A 210 -29.44 11.87 0.97
CA LEU A 210 -29.98 13.10 1.53
C LEU A 210 -29.09 13.64 2.65
N LYS A 211 -28.67 12.76 3.57
CA LYS A 211 -27.79 13.12 4.68
C LYS A 211 -26.47 13.70 4.16
N ASN A 212 -25.87 13.06 3.16
CA ASN A 212 -24.63 13.55 2.55
C ASN A 212 -24.84 14.87 1.82
N ALA A 213 -25.89 15.01 1.01
CA ALA A 213 -26.21 16.25 0.30
C ALA A 213 -26.36 17.44 1.26
N PHE A 214 -27.07 17.25 2.37
CA PHE A 214 -27.24 18.29 3.37
C PHE A 214 -25.89 18.73 3.99
N ARG A 215 -25.04 17.76 4.33
CA ARG A 215 -23.68 18.02 4.82
C ARG A 215 -22.84 18.77 3.79
N ASP A 216 -22.90 18.34 2.53
CA ASP A 216 -22.09 18.88 1.44
C ASP A 216 -22.49 20.33 1.11
N ILE A 217 -23.79 20.65 1.16
CA ILE A 217 -24.31 22.02 1.08
C ILE A 217 -23.79 22.87 2.25
N LYS A 218 -23.90 22.36 3.49
CA LYS A 218 -23.42 23.06 4.70
C LYS A 218 -21.92 23.35 4.63
N ALA A 219 -21.15 22.44 4.05
CA ALA A 219 -19.71 22.55 3.86
C ALA A 219 -19.30 23.33 2.59
N ARG A 220 -20.26 23.84 1.79
CA ARG A 220 -20.02 24.56 0.53
C ARG A 220 -19.18 23.77 -0.49
N HIS A 221 -19.38 22.45 -0.55
CA HIS A 221 -18.70 21.58 -1.50
C HIS A 221 -19.72 20.82 -2.34
N LEU A 222 -19.74 21.02 -3.66
CA LEU A 222 -20.71 20.39 -4.54
C LEU A 222 -20.27 18.97 -4.89
N THR A 223 -21.11 17.98 -4.58
CA THR A 223 -20.86 16.55 -4.81
C THR A 223 -22.02 15.93 -5.58
N MET A 224 -21.82 14.71 -6.07
CA MET A 224 -22.88 13.93 -6.71
C MET A 224 -24.12 13.69 -5.83
N ASP A 225 -23.98 13.74 -4.50
CA ASP A 225 -25.09 13.44 -3.59
C ASP A 225 -26.17 14.53 -3.66
N ILE A 226 -25.81 15.75 -4.08
CA ILE A 226 -26.75 16.89 -4.26
C ILE A 226 -27.73 16.64 -5.41
N PRO A 227 -27.32 16.52 -6.69
CA PRO A 227 -28.26 16.29 -7.79
C PRO A 227 -29.03 14.97 -7.64
N VAL A 228 -28.38 13.92 -7.10
CA VAL A 228 -29.03 12.63 -6.79
C VAL A 228 -30.17 12.82 -5.77
N SER A 229 -29.91 13.56 -4.69
CA SER A 229 -30.93 13.79 -3.66
C SER A 229 -32.08 14.64 -4.19
N ILE A 230 -31.80 15.66 -5.00
CA ILE A 230 -32.84 16.47 -5.65
C ILE A 230 -33.70 15.59 -6.57
N ALA A 231 -33.07 14.74 -7.38
CA ALA A 231 -33.78 13.82 -8.28
C ALA A 231 -34.68 12.84 -7.51
N ILE A 232 -34.12 12.16 -6.49
CA ILE A 232 -34.84 11.13 -5.74
C ILE A 232 -36.00 11.74 -4.94
N TRP A 233 -35.72 12.74 -4.11
CA TRP A 233 -36.73 13.32 -3.23
C TRP A 233 -37.72 14.18 -4.01
N GLY A 234 -37.26 14.92 -5.02
CA GLY A 234 -38.13 15.67 -5.93
C GLY A 234 -39.12 14.74 -6.64
N GLY A 235 -38.62 13.65 -7.25
CA GLY A 235 -39.47 12.67 -7.92
C GLY A 235 -40.46 11.98 -6.98
N PHE A 236 -40.03 11.66 -5.75
CA PHE A 236 -40.89 11.04 -4.75
C PHE A 236 -42.01 11.98 -4.27
N PHE A 237 -41.68 13.23 -3.93
CA PHE A 237 -42.69 14.21 -3.50
C PHE A 237 -43.65 14.60 -4.63
N ALA A 238 -43.15 14.73 -5.87
CA ALA A 238 -44.01 14.94 -7.04
C ALA A 238 -44.98 13.77 -7.24
N SER A 239 -44.52 12.54 -7.05
CA SER A 239 -45.36 11.33 -7.17
C SER A 239 -46.40 11.23 -6.04
N ILE A 240 -46.05 11.65 -4.82
CA ILE A 240 -47.01 11.78 -3.70
C ILE A 240 -48.09 12.79 -4.08
N TRP A 241 -47.69 13.97 -4.56
CA TRP A 241 -48.62 15.00 -4.98
C TRP A 241 -49.58 14.48 -6.06
N ALA A 242 -49.04 13.84 -7.10
CA ALA A 242 -49.84 13.26 -8.18
C ALA A 242 -50.81 12.16 -7.71
N THR A 243 -50.42 11.39 -6.69
CA THR A 243 -51.26 10.34 -6.10
C THR A 243 -52.39 10.92 -5.25
N VAL A 244 -52.09 11.92 -4.41
CA VAL A 244 -53.07 12.51 -3.48
C VAL A 244 -54.10 13.39 -4.21
N PHE A 245 -53.64 14.19 -5.17
CA PHE A 245 -54.51 15.12 -5.92
C PHE A 245 -55.09 14.52 -7.20
N ASN A 246 -54.71 13.28 -7.53
CA ASN A 246 -55.09 12.61 -8.77
C ASN A 246 -54.77 13.43 -10.03
N THR A 247 -53.62 14.10 -10.03
CA THR A 247 -53.17 14.99 -11.12
C THR A 247 -51.78 14.60 -11.62
N GLY A 248 -51.62 14.36 -12.92
CA GLY A 248 -50.33 14.08 -13.55
C GLY A 248 -49.82 12.64 -13.36
N GLU A 249 -48.59 12.42 -13.79
CA GLU A 249 -47.90 11.13 -13.81
C GLU A 249 -47.15 10.84 -12.50
N ILE A 250 -46.98 9.55 -12.18
CA ILE A 250 -46.21 9.08 -11.03
C ILE A 250 -44.85 8.50 -11.46
N TYR A 251 -43.85 8.66 -10.61
CA TYR A 251 -42.46 8.26 -10.88
C TYR A 251 -41.87 7.40 -9.76
N PHE A 252 -42.72 6.73 -8.96
CA PHE A 252 -42.27 5.86 -7.86
C PHE A 252 -41.34 4.74 -8.36
N GLU A 253 -41.65 4.14 -9.51
CA GLU A 253 -40.76 3.13 -10.11
C GLU A 253 -39.40 3.75 -10.45
N SER A 254 -39.39 4.92 -11.11
CA SER A 254 -38.15 5.47 -11.66
C SER A 254 -37.18 5.84 -10.53
N VAL A 255 -37.72 6.41 -9.44
CA VAL A 255 -36.94 6.82 -8.28
C VAL A 255 -36.43 5.62 -7.47
N THR A 256 -37.26 4.59 -7.30
CA THR A 256 -36.85 3.37 -6.57
C THR A 256 -35.83 2.56 -7.36
N MET A 257 -36.02 2.44 -8.68
CA MET A 257 -35.08 1.79 -9.59
C MET A 257 -33.75 2.55 -9.67
N PHE A 258 -33.81 3.87 -9.76
CA PHE A 258 -32.62 4.71 -9.70
C PHE A 258 -31.84 4.51 -8.39
N THR A 259 -32.54 4.52 -7.25
CA THR A 259 -31.93 4.25 -5.94
C THR A 259 -31.25 2.88 -5.91
N PHE A 260 -31.91 1.85 -6.44
CA PHE A 260 -31.37 0.49 -6.48
C PHE A 260 -30.08 0.39 -7.30
N PHE A 261 -30.08 0.89 -8.54
CA PHE A 261 -28.90 0.83 -9.41
C PHE A 261 -27.73 1.63 -8.86
N LEU A 262 -28.00 2.80 -8.27
CA LEU A 262 -26.97 3.62 -7.64
C LEU A 262 -26.34 2.90 -6.43
N LEU A 263 -27.15 2.22 -5.61
CA LEU A 263 -26.66 1.42 -4.49
C LEU A 263 -25.84 0.21 -4.95
N ILE A 264 -26.24 -0.47 -6.03
CA ILE A 264 -25.44 -1.54 -6.65
C ILE A 264 -24.08 -0.99 -7.09
N GLY A 265 -24.07 0.13 -7.81
CA GLY A 265 -22.84 0.79 -8.27
C GLY A 265 -21.89 1.07 -7.10
N ARG A 266 -22.38 1.73 -6.05
CA ARG A 266 -21.59 2.02 -4.83
C ARG A 266 -21.13 0.76 -4.10
N PHE A 267 -21.95 -0.28 -4.06
CA PHE A 267 -21.58 -1.54 -3.41
C PHE A 267 -20.44 -2.24 -4.15
N LEU A 268 -20.54 -2.35 -5.48
CA LEU A 268 -19.49 -2.93 -6.31
C LEU A 268 -18.20 -2.12 -6.24
N GLU A 269 -18.31 -0.80 -6.25
CA GLU A 269 -17.22 0.16 -6.06
C GLU A 269 -16.51 -0.05 -4.71
N MET A 270 -17.26 -0.07 -3.60
CA MET A 270 -16.74 -0.33 -2.26
C MET A 270 -16.01 -1.68 -2.21
N LYS A 271 -16.60 -2.74 -2.77
CA LYS A 271 -16.02 -4.08 -2.78
C LYS A 271 -14.71 -4.14 -3.59
N ALA A 272 -14.64 -3.45 -4.73
CA ALA A 272 -13.44 -3.36 -5.56
C ALA A 272 -12.29 -2.67 -4.81
N ARG A 273 -12.57 -1.56 -4.11
CA ARG A 273 -11.58 -0.86 -3.27
C ARG A 273 -11.10 -1.71 -2.09
N GLN A 274 -12.04 -2.29 -1.32
CA GLN A 274 -11.71 -3.11 -0.15
C GLN A 274 -10.84 -4.32 -0.50
N ARG A 275 -11.13 -5.01 -1.61
CA ARG A 275 -10.32 -6.16 -2.06
C ARG A 275 -8.84 -5.80 -2.24
N THR A 276 -8.57 -4.55 -2.61
CA THR A 276 -7.22 -4.08 -2.90
C THR A 276 -6.54 -3.47 -1.66
N GLY A 277 -7.31 -2.89 -0.73
CA GLY A 277 -6.83 -2.28 0.51
C GLY A 277 -6.57 -3.23 1.69
N LYS A 278 -7.19 -4.43 1.73
CA LYS A 278 -7.21 -5.31 2.92
C LYS A 278 -5.88 -5.91 3.41
N ALA A 279 -4.77 -5.74 2.69
CA ALA A 279 -3.54 -6.48 3.01
C ALA A 279 -2.58 -5.79 4.00
N GLY A 280 -2.97 -4.67 4.64
CA GLY A 280 -2.19 -4.06 5.72
C GLY A 280 -2.26 -4.84 7.05
N ASN A 281 -3.46 -5.30 7.43
CA ASN A 281 -3.70 -5.92 8.73
C ASN A 281 -3.17 -7.34 8.85
N ALA A 282 -3.09 -8.08 7.73
CA ALA A 282 -2.59 -9.44 7.71
C ALA A 282 -1.15 -9.58 8.22
N LEU A 283 -0.34 -8.51 8.22
CA LEU A 283 0.99 -8.52 8.83
C LEU A 283 0.96 -8.49 10.36
N MET A 284 -0.03 -7.82 10.96
CA MET A 284 -0.19 -7.80 12.42
C MET A 284 -0.67 -9.15 12.94
N ASP A 285 -1.46 -9.87 12.14
CA ASP A 285 -1.90 -11.24 12.44
C ASP A 285 -0.74 -12.25 12.50
N LEU A 286 0.45 -11.88 11.97
CA LEU A 286 1.65 -12.71 12.07
C LEU A 286 2.22 -12.72 13.49
N ILE A 287 1.97 -11.69 14.30
CA ILE A 287 2.50 -11.64 15.67
C ILE A 287 1.62 -12.52 16.56
N PRO A 288 2.18 -13.54 17.25
CA PRO A 288 1.42 -14.37 18.16
C PRO A 288 0.91 -13.55 19.36
N THR A 289 -0.25 -13.93 19.90
CA THR A 289 -0.85 -13.25 21.06
C THR A 289 -0.12 -13.54 22.37
N SER A 290 0.66 -14.62 22.43
CA SER A 290 1.40 -15.05 23.63
C SER A 290 2.84 -15.41 23.30
N ALA A 291 3.71 -15.27 24.30
CA ALA A 291 5.12 -15.65 24.26
C ALA A 291 5.50 -16.45 25.51
N THR A 292 6.47 -17.34 25.39
CA THR A 292 7.05 -18.05 26.54
C THR A 292 8.33 -17.33 26.95
N ARG A 293 8.28 -16.57 28.05
CA ARG A 293 9.43 -15.88 28.65
C ARG A 293 10.19 -16.84 29.56
N ILE A 294 11.52 -16.79 29.51
CA ILE A 294 12.40 -17.44 30.47
C ILE A 294 12.72 -16.42 31.56
N ASN A 295 12.36 -16.74 32.79
CA ASN A 295 12.69 -15.92 33.95
C ASN A 295 14.16 -16.11 34.36
N PRO A 296 14.75 -15.18 35.14
CA PRO A 296 16.15 -15.28 35.57
C PRO A 296 16.49 -16.56 36.36
N ASP A 297 15.49 -17.21 36.95
CA ASP A 297 15.60 -18.48 37.66
C ASP A 297 15.58 -19.72 36.72
N GLY A 298 15.43 -19.51 35.42
CA GLY A 298 15.35 -20.54 34.39
C GLY A 298 13.95 -21.13 34.20
N SER A 299 12.92 -20.62 34.88
CA SER A 299 11.53 -21.07 34.70
C SER A 299 10.89 -20.49 33.42
N GLU A 300 10.07 -21.29 32.75
CA GLU A 300 9.26 -20.85 31.59
C GLU A 300 7.90 -20.30 32.06
N GLU A 301 7.57 -19.08 31.64
CA GLU A 301 6.31 -18.40 31.94
C GLU A 301 5.60 -18.00 30.64
N LEU A 302 4.32 -18.35 30.50
CA LEU A 302 3.51 -17.94 29.35
C LEU A 302 2.89 -16.56 29.63
N VAL A 303 3.30 -15.55 28.85
CA VAL A 303 2.85 -14.17 28.99
C VAL A 303 2.20 -13.68 27.69
N PRO A 304 1.28 -12.70 27.74
CA PRO A 304 0.83 -11.98 26.56
C PRO A 304 2.01 -11.32 25.84
N ALA A 305 2.06 -11.38 24.50
CA ALA A 305 3.15 -10.79 23.72
C ALA A 305 3.29 -9.26 23.95
N THR A 306 2.19 -8.60 24.33
CA THR A 306 2.16 -7.17 24.68
C THR A 306 2.87 -6.83 25.99
N GLU A 307 3.15 -7.82 26.85
CA GLU A 307 3.84 -7.61 28.13
C GLU A 307 5.36 -7.75 28.04
N LEU A 308 5.87 -8.25 26.90
CA LEU A 308 7.30 -8.39 26.66
C LEU A 308 8.00 -7.04 26.71
N LYS A 309 9.22 -7.02 27.26
CA LYS A 309 10.09 -5.85 27.33
C LYS A 309 11.42 -6.13 26.65
N PRO A 310 12.14 -5.09 26.19
CA PRO A 310 13.53 -5.24 25.78
C PRO A 310 14.36 -5.89 26.89
N ASN A 311 15.26 -6.79 26.50
CA ASN A 311 16.07 -7.68 27.34
C ASN A 311 15.35 -8.89 27.96
N ASP A 312 14.05 -9.08 27.75
CA ASP A 312 13.41 -10.35 28.10
C ASP A 312 13.98 -11.47 27.22
N ILE A 313 14.17 -12.67 27.78
CA ILE A 313 14.56 -13.86 27.02
C ILE A 313 13.30 -14.67 26.72
N VAL A 314 13.06 -14.99 25.46
CA VAL A 314 11.92 -15.82 25.04
C VAL A 314 12.40 -17.11 24.36
N ILE A 315 11.73 -18.22 24.66
CA ILE A 315 11.99 -19.49 23.98
C ILE A 315 11.02 -19.68 22.83
N VAL A 316 11.56 -19.92 21.64
CA VAL A 316 10.79 -20.13 20.41
C VAL A 316 11.04 -21.55 19.92
N LYS A 317 10.01 -22.39 20.01
CA LYS A 317 10.06 -23.80 19.60
C LYS A 317 9.96 -23.94 18.07
N PRO A 318 10.39 -25.07 17.49
CA PRO A 318 10.20 -25.34 16.06
C PRO A 318 8.71 -25.27 15.67
N GLY A 319 8.42 -24.67 14.53
CA GLY A 319 7.08 -24.40 14.03
C GLY A 319 6.36 -23.22 14.68
N HIS A 320 6.93 -22.59 15.72
CA HIS A 320 6.35 -21.40 16.34
C HIS A 320 6.84 -20.10 15.72
N THR A 321 5.98 -19.10 15.77
CA THR A 321 6.28 -17.74 15.32
C THR A 321 7.04 -16.97 16.38
N LEU A 322 7.99 -16.14 15.96
CA LEU A 322 8.71 -15.25 16.86
C LEU A 322 7.79 -14.13 17.36
N PRO A 323 7.67 -13.89 18.68
CA PRO A 323 6.73 -12.92 19.24
C PRO A 323 7.22 -11.46 19.15
N ALA A 324 8.53 -11.25 19.00
CA ALA A 324 9.17 -9.94 19.01
C ALA A 324 10.47 -9.95 18.20
N ASP A 325 11.01 -8.77 17.90
CA ASP A 325 12.34 -8.66 17.31
C ASP A 325 13.40 -8.93 18.38
N GLY A 326 14.50 -9.56 17.99
CA GLY A 326 15.54 -9.93 18.96
C GLY A 326 16.84 -10.42 18.34
N ILE A 327 17.72 -10.89 19.21
CA ILE A 327 19.01 -11.52 18.87
C ILE A 327 19.02 -12.92 19.45
N ILE A 328 19.46 -13.91 18.68
CA ILE A 328 19.59 -15.29 19.19
C ILE A 328 20.65 -15.30 20.29
N ALA A 329 20.23 -15.56 21.52
CA ALA A 329 21.11 -15.73 22.67
C ALA A 329 21.66 -17.17 22.73
N LYS A 330 20.87 -18.15 22.30
CA LYS A 330 21.26 -19.57 22.32
C LYS A 330 20.51 -20.38 21.26
N GLY A 331 21.22 -21.32 20.64
CA GLY A 331 20.67 -22.22 19.61
C GLY A 331 21.07 -21.83 18.17
N ILE A 332 20.80 -22.74 17.24
CA ILE A 332 21.02 -22.56 15.79
C ILE A 332 19.80 -23.16 15.09
N SER A 333 19.14 -22.40 14.24
CA SER A 333 17.95 -22.86 13.52
C SER A 333 17.81 -22.14 12.18
N SER A 334 16.97 -22.68 11.31
CA SER A 334 16.52 -22.01 10.10
C SER A 334 15.26 -21.21 10.39
N ILE A 335 15.23 -19.94 9.95
CA ILE A 335 14.11 -19.01 10.11
C ILE A 335 13.46 -18.78 8.76
N ASP A 336 12.15 -19.01 8.67
CA ASP A 336 11.34 -18.68 7.51
C ASP A 336 10.86 -17.23 7.62
N GLU A 337 11.48 -16.36 6.82
CA GLU A 337 11.13 -14.95 6.69
C GLU A 337 10.25 -14.67 5.45
N SER A 338 9.70 -15.71 4.81
CA SER A 338 8.95 -15.59 3.54
C SER A 338 7.76 -14.64 3.61
N ALA A 339 7.10 -14.54 4.77
CA ALA A 339 5.99 -13.62 4.99
C ALA A 339 6.40 -12.13 4.88
N LEU A 340 7.67 -11.81 5.15
CA LEU A 340 8.21 -10.44 5.11
C LEU A 340 9.05 -10.17 3.86
N THR A 341 9.93 -11.11 3.48
CA THR A 341 10.90 -10.94 2.39
C THR A 341 10.39 -11.48 1.06
N GLY A 342 9.43 -12.40 1.08
CA GLY A 342 8.96 -13.14 -0.10
C GLY A 342 9.93 -14.22 -0.58
N GLU A 343 11.04 -14.46 0.13
CA GLU A 343 11.98 -15.54 -0.18
C GLU A 343 11.46 -16.87 0.37
N TYR A 344 11.40 -17.91 -0.47
CA TYR A 344 10.80 -19.20 -0.12
C TYR A 344 11.70 -20.11 0.72
N LEU A 345 13.02 -19.85 0.75
CA LEU A 345 13.98 -20.70 1.45
C LEU A 345 14.28 -20.15 2.84
N PRO A 346 14.15 -20.97 3.90
CA PRO A 346 14.53 -20.58 5.25
C PRO A 346 16.00 -20.16 5.34
N LEU A 347 16.27 -19.11 6.10
CA LEU A 347 17.61 -18.58 6.33
C LEU A 347 18.19 -19.21 7.59
N ARG A 348 19.36 -19.82 7.48
CA ARG A 348 20.08 -20.38 8.62
C ARG A 348 20.61 -19.24 9.51
N LYS A 349 20.28 -19.27 10.80
CA LYS A 349 20.71 -18.29 11.80
C LYS A 349 21.29 -18.96 13.05
N SER A 350 22.23 -18.26 13.67
CA SER A 350 23.04 -18.72 14.80
C SER A 350 23.13 -17.65 15.90
N VAL A 351 23.79 -17.99 17.00
CA VAL A 351 23.96 -17.07 18.15
C VAL A 351 24.57 -15.75 17.69
N GLY A 352 23.97 -14.63 18.10
CA GLY A 352 24.35 -13.29 17.68
C GLY A 352 23.62 -12.77 16.44
N ASP A 353 22.95 -13.63 15.66
CA ASP A 353 22.16 -13.20 14.52
C ASP A 353 20.84 -12.55 14.97
N THR A 354 20.43 -11.52 14.23
CA THR A 354 19.15 -10.83 14.44
C THR A 354 17.99 -11.63 13.88
N VAL A 355 16.87 -11.63 14.58
CA VAL A 355 15.62 -12.28 14.17
C VAL A 355 14.45 -11.30 14.29
N VAL A 356 13.44 -11.49 13.45
CA VAL A 356 12.32 -10.56 13.31
C VAL A 356 11.04 -11.20 13.83
N GLY A 357 10.25 -10.46 14.61
CA GLY A 357 8.94 -10.90 15.06
C GLY A 357 8.03 -11.21 13.87
N GLY A 358 7.11 -12.16 14.03
CA GLY A 358 6.21 -12.64 12.97
C GLY A 358 6.83 -13.61 11.96
N THR A 359 8.15 -13.88 12.04
CA THR A 359 8.81 -14.93 11.26
C THR A 359 8.72 -16.29 11.96
N ILE A 360 8.89 -17.39 11.22
CA ILE A 360 8.66 -18.74 11.76
C ILE A 360 9.98 -19.44 12.01
N ASN A 361 10.15 -19.99 13.21
CA ASN A 361 11.27 -20.88 13.51
C ASN A 361 10.99 -22.28 12.92
N VAL A 362 11.92 -22.87 12.15
CA VAL A 362 11.66 -24.09 11.38
C VAL A 362 12.22 -25.36 12.04
N GLU A 363 13.49 -25.34 12.49
CA GLU A 363 14.22 -26.58 12.79
C GLU A 363 14.39 -26.84 14.29
N ASN A 364 15.12 -25.99 15.02
CA ASN A 364 15.55 -26.22 16.40
C ASN A 364 15.01 -25.13 17.32
N PRO A 365 14.76 -25.42 18.62
CA PRO A 365 14.40 -24.39 19.58
C PRO A 365 15.54 -23.37 19.73
N ILE A 366 15.17 -22.10 19.83
CA ILE A 366 16.09 -20.99 20.03
C ILE A 366 15.64 -20.13 21.21
N GLU A 367 16.61 -19.59 21.95
CA GLU A 367 16.39 -18.57 22.97
C GLU A 367 16.75 -17.22 22.37
N VAL A 368 15.81 -16.28 22.39
CA VAL A 368 15.93 -14.98 21.75
C VAL A 368 15.87 -13.89 22.82
N CYS A 369 16.90 -13.04 22.87
CA CYS A 369 16.88 -11.83 23.67
C CYS A 369 16.10 -10.75 22.91
N VAL A 370 15.00 -10.29 23.48
CA VAL A 370 14.10 -9.30 22.88
C VAL A 370 14.80 -7.95 22.78
N THR A 371 14.83 -7.37 21.58
CA THR A 371 15.39 -6.03 21.34
C THR A 371 14.32 -4.97 21.14
N ALA A 372 13.20 -5.33 20.48
CA ALA A 372 12.09 -4.41 20.23
C ALA A 372 10.73 -5.13 20.25
N VAL A 373 9.73 -4.46 20.81
CA VAL A 373 8.36 -4.98 21.02
C VAL A 373 7.30 -4.00 20.53
N GLY A 374 6.12 -4.52 20.21
CA GLY A 374 4.95 -3.72 19.85
C GLY A 374 5.24 -2.71 18.74
N GLU A 375 5.03 -1.42 19.02
CA GLU A 375 5.22 -0.32 18.06
C GLU A 375 6.66 -0.10 17.60
N GLN A 376 7.65 -0.61 18.35
CA GLN A 376 9.08 -0.50 18.03
C GLN A 376 9.58 -1.66 17.16
N SER A 377 8.74 -2.68 16.91
CA SER A 377 9.10 -3.81 16.03
C SER A 377 9.16 -3.42 14.55
N ARG A 378 9.92 -4.18 13.77
CA ARG A 378 10.04 -4.06 12.32
C ARG A 378 8.70 -4.26 11.61
N ILE A 379 7.87 -5.20 12.05
CA ILE A 379 6.52 -5.38 11.49
C ILE A 379 5.68 -4.11 11.68
N SER A 380 5.69 -3.53 12.88
CA SER A 380 4.99 -2.28 13.15
C SER A 380 5.51 -1.12 12.31
N ALA A 381 6.83 -1.03 12.10
CA ALA A 381 7.41 -0.04 11.18
C ALA A 381 6.94 -0.25 9.73
N ILE A 382 6.90 -1.49 9.24
CA ILE A 382 6.40 -1.83 7.91
C ILE A 382 4.91 -1.48 7.78
N VAL A 383 4.08 -1.80 8.79
CA VAL A 383 2.65 -1.46 8.78
C VAL A 383 2.43 0.04 8.80
N LYS A 384 3.19 0.81 9.60
CA LYS A 384 3.15 2.28 9.58
C LYS A 384 3.54 2.84 8.21
N LEU A 385 4.56 2.28 7.57
CA LEU A 385 4.93 2.65 6.19
C LEU A 385 3.84 2.30 5.18
N LEU A 386 3.21 1.12 5.30
CA LEU A 386 2.07 0.70 4.48
C LEU A 386 0.84 1.60 4.68
N ASP A 387 0.61 2.06 5.88
CA ASP A 387 -0.50 2.93 6.22
C ASP A 387 -0.27 4.36 5.69
N ARG A 388 0.95 4.87 5.82
CA ARG A 388 1.37 6.14 5.19
C ARG A 388 1.22 6.07 3.67
N ALA A 389 1.72 4.98 3.07
CA ALA A 389 1.63 4.68 1.64
C ALA A 389 0.19 4.77 1.11
N GLN A 390 -0.76 4.16 1.80
CA GLN A 390 -2.15 4.13 1.34
C GLN A 390 -2.94 5.41 1.63
N SER A 391 -2.47 6.23 2.57
CA SER A 391 -3.14 7.48 2.95
C SER A 391 -2.74 8.66 2.05
N GLU A 392 -1.65 8.54 1.30
CA GLU A 392 -1.12 9.63 0.48
C GLU A 392 -1.74 9.67 -0.93
N LYS A 393 -2.33 10.81 -1.32
CA LYS A 393 -2.96 10.98 -2.63
C LYS A 393 -2.08 11.75 -3.62
N PRO A 394 -1.99 11.32 -4.89
CA PRO A 394 -1.33 12.11 -5.93
C PRO A 394 -2.13 13.34 -6.33
N ARG A 395 -1.43 14.33 -6.90
CA ARG A 395 -2.02 15.58 -7.43
C ARG A 395 -3.14 15.33 -8.45
N ILE A 396 -3.00 14.30 -9.29
CA ILE A 396 -4.00 13.96 -10.31
C ILE A 396 -5.36 13.59 -9.69
N ALA A 397 -5.39 12.98 -8.51
CA ALA A 397 -6.62 12.65 -7.81
C ALA A 397 -7.32 13.93 -7.30
N TYR A 398 -6.56 14.87 -6.73
CA TYR A 398 -7.10 16.18 -6.31
C TYR A 398 -7.68 16.99 -7.47
N VAL A 399 -7.00 17.00 -8.62
CA VAL A 399 -7.49 17.69 -9.81
C VAL A 399 -8.78 17.04 -10.32
N ALA A 400 -8.85 15.71 -10.36
CA ALA A 400 -10.05 14.99 -10.76
C ALA A 400 -11.26 15.32 -9.86
N ASP A 401 -11.07 15.35 -8.53
CA ASP A 401 -12.12 15.72 -7.57
C ASP A 401 -12.62 17.16 -7.78
N LYS A 402 -11.69 18.11 -8.02
CA LYS A 402 -12.04 19.50 -8.29
C LYS A 402 -12.84 19.66 -9.59
N VAL A 403 -12.43 18.96 -10.65
CA VAL A 403 -13.14 18.96 -11.94
C VAL A 403 -14.54 18.37 -11.77
N ALA A 404 -14.69 17.29 -11.00
CA ALA A 404 -15.98 16.69 -10.72
C ALA A 404 -16.92 17.66 -9.97
N SER A 405 -16.41 18.41 -8.98
CA SER A 405 -17.23 19.40 -8.26
C SER A 405 -17.71 20.54 -9.16
N TYR A 406 -16.82 21.07 -10.02
CA TYR A 406 -17.21 22.09 -11.02
C TYR A 406 -18.26 21.54 -12.00
N PHE A 407 -18.08 20.31 -12.47
CA PHE A 407 -19.03 19.64 -13.35
C PHE A 407 -20.41 19.54 -12.72
N VAL A 408 -20.53 19.15 -11.44
CA VAL A 408 -21.81 19.14 -10.71
C VAL A 408 -22.46 20.53 -10.70
N GLY A 409 -21.67 21.58 -10.42
CA GLY A 409 -22.17 22.95 -10.44
C GLY A 409 -22.75 23.35 -11.79
N VAL A 410 -22.04 23.03 -12.88
CA VAL A 410 -22.53 23.27 -14.25
C VAL A 410 -23.78 22.45 -14.54
N SER A 411 -23.84 21.18 -14.16
CA SER A 411 -25.02 20.32 -14.36
C SER A 411 -26.26 20.84 -13.65
N LEU A 412 -26.13 21.41 -12.45
CA LEU A 412 -27.24 22.03 -11.73
C LEU A 412 -27.76 23.28 -12.45
N ILE A 413 -26.85 24.12 -12.98
CA ILE A 413 -27.24 25.29 -13.79
C ILE A 413 -27.97 24.83 -15.06
N VAL A 414 -27.45 23.82 -15.75
CA VAL A 414 -28.09 23.24 -16.94
C VAL A 414 -29.47 22.69 -16.60
N ALA A 415 -29.63 21.98 -15.48
CA ALA A 415 -30.93 21.47 -15.04
C ALA A 415 -31.95 22.60 -14.81
N ILE A 416 -31.53 23.73 -14.21
CA ILE A 416 -32.40 24.91 -14.03
C ILE A 416 -32.80 25.49 -15.40
N CYS A 417 -31.85 25.64 -16.32
CA CYS A 417 -32.12 26.13 -17.67
C CYS A 417 -33.09 25.21 -18.44
N VAL A 418 -32.89 23.90 -18.35
CA VAL A 418 -33.74 22.88 -19.00
C VAL A 418 -35.15 22.94 -18.43
N TYR A 419 -35.30 22.94 -17.10
CA TYR A 419 -36.62 23.07 -16.46
C TYR A 419 -37.34 24.33 -16.92
N THR A 420 -36.65 25.48 -16.89
CA THR A 420 -37.23 26.77 -17.25
C THR A 420 -37.66 26.80 -18.72
N THR A 421 -36.81 26.28 -19.62
CA THR A 421 -37.11 26.25 -21.06
C THR A 421 -38.32 25.38 -21.36
N TRP A 422 -38.36 24.16 -20.82
CA TRP A 422 -39.49 23.26 -21.01
C TRP A 422 -40.76 23.73 -20.30
N TYR A 423 -40.64 24.46 -19.20
CA TYR A 423 -41.80 25.09 -18.56
C TYR A 423 -42.51 26.07 -19.51
N PHE A 424 -41.77 26.78 -20.37
CA PHE A 424 -42.36 27.68 -21.37
C PHE A 424 -42.81 26.97 -22.65
N ILE A 425 -42.20 25.84 -23.02
CA ILE A 425 -42.58 25.08 -24.22
C ILE A 425 -43.75 24.15 -23.92
N GLU A 426 -43.59 23.26 -22.94
CA GLU A 426 -44.55 22.24 -22.57
C GLU A 426 -44.38 21.87 -21.07
N PRO A 427 -45.13 22.54 -20.17
CA PRO A 427 -44.98 22.40 -18.72
C PRO A 427 -45.05 20.96 -18.21
N ALA A 428 -45.85 20.11 -18.87
CA ALA A 428 -46.00 18.70 -18.53
C ALA A 428 -44.68 17.92 -18.61
N ASN A 429 -43.79 18.32 -19.53
CA ASN A 429 -42.53 17.63 -19.78
C ASN A 429 -41.35 18.18 -18.97
N ALA A 430 -41.45 19.41 -18.45
CA ALA A 430 -40.36 20.08 -17.76
C ALA A 430 -39.77 19.28 -16.60
N PHE A 431 -40.62 18.66 -15.78
CA PHE A 431 -40.18 17.95 -14.57
C PHE A 431 -39.38 16.68 -14.88
N TRP A 432 -39.91 15.78 -15.72
CA TRP A 432 -39.27 14.49 -15.97
C TRP A 432 -38.02 14.63 -16.84
N ILE A 433 -37.99 15.60 -17.76
CA ILE A 433 -36.79 15.91 -18.56
C ILE A 433 -35.67 16.42 -17.63
N THR A 434 -36.01 17.31 -16.70
CA THR A 434 -35.05 17.81 -15.70
C THR A 434 -34.56 16.67 -14.80
N LEU A 435 -35.46 15.76 -14.41
CA LEU A 435 -35.10 14.56 -13.66
C LEU A 435 -34.10 13.69 -14.43
N ALA A 436 -34.35 13.45 -15.73
CA ALA A 436 -33.43 12.70 -16.58
C ALA A 436 -32.06 13.38 -16.69
N VAL A 437 -32.01 14.72 -16.81
CA VAL A 437 -30.76 15.50 -16.80
C VAL A 437 -30.00 15.36 -15.48
N LEU A 438 -30.68 15.50 -14.34
CA LEU A 438 -30.06 15.36 -13.01
C LEU A 438 -29.49 13.95 -12.78
N VAL A 439 -30.18 12.92 -13.30
CA VAL A 439 -29.73 11.53 -13.20
C VAL A 439 -28.57 11.27 -14.15
N ILE A 440 -28.67 11.62 -15.43
CA ILE A 440 -27.68 11.23 -16.43
C ILE A 440 -26.33 11.92 -16.24
N THR A 441 -26.33 13.10 -15.61
CA THR A 441 -25.13 13.90 -15.36
C THR A 441 -24.37 13.52 -14.10
N CYS A 442 -24.64 12.37 -13.45
CA CYS A 442 -23.79 11.99 -12.32
C CYS A 442 -22.32 11.83 -12.77
N PRO A 443 -21.36 12.55 -12.15
CA PRO A 443 -19.93 12.37 -12.42
C PRO A 443 -19.36 11.12 -11.73
N CYS A 444 -20.18 10.11 -11.48
CA CYS A 444 -19.86 8.89 -10.77
C CYS A 444 -18.63 8.21 -11.39
N ALA A 445 -18.64 7.97 -12.70
CA ALA A 445 -17.54 7.38 -13.44
C ALA A 445 -16.26 8.26 -13.42
N LEU A 446 -16.44 9.58 -13.56
CA LEU A 446 -15.34 10.55 -13.57
C LEU A 446 -14.58 10.60 -12.23
N SER A 447 -15.33 10.68 -11.14
CA SER A 447 -14.78 10.74 -9.77
C SER A 447 -14.13 9.41 -9.33
N LEU A 448 -14.58 8.29 -9.89
CA LEU A 448 -14.11 6.95 -9.52
C LEU A 448 -12.91 6.45 -10.35
N ALA A 449 -12.76 6.96 -11.57
CA ALA A 449 -11.75 6.52 -12.54
C ALA A 449 -10.33 6.49 -11.95
N THR A 450 -9.90 7.61 -11.38
CA THR A 450 -8.52 7.80 -10.88
C THR A 450 -8.27 7.04 -9.58
N PRO A 451 -9.11 7.15 -8.51
CA PRO A 451 -8.87 6.43 -7.26
C PRO A 451 -8.84 4.91 -7.42
N THR A 452 -9.70 4.35 -8.27
CA THR A 452 -9.75 2.90 -8.52
C THR A 452 -8.51 2.41 -9.24
N ALA A 453 -8.06 3.14 -10.27
CA ALA A 453 -6.86 2.79 -11.01
C ALA A 453 -5.61 2.86 -10.13
N LEU A 454 -5.47 3.92 -9.32
CA LEU A 454 -4.35 4.08 -8.38
C LEU A 454 -4.34 2.96 -7.34
N THR A 455 -5.49 2.69 -6.73
CA THR A 455 -5.62 1.62 -5.72
C THR A 455 -5.22 0.27 -6.33
N ALA A 456 -5.73 -0.06 -7.52
CA ALA A 456 -5.40 -1.29 -8.24
C ALA A 456 -3.90 -1.38 -8.58
N ALA A 457 -3.29 -0.29 -9.04
CA ALA A 457 -1.86 -0.23 -9.36
C ALA A 457 -0.98 -0.42 -8.12
N THR A 458 -1.20 0.37 -7.07
CA THR A 458 -0.43 0.29 -5.81
C THR A 458 -0.56 -1.09 -5.16
N GLY A 459 -1.77 -1.66 -5.15
CA GLY A 459 -2.01 -3.00 -4.63
C GLY A 459 -1.24 -4.08 -5.40
N THR A 460 -1.16 -3.95 -6.73
CA THR A 460 -0.41 -4.87 -7.59
C THR A 460 1.10 -4.71 -7.41
N LEU A 461 1.62 -3.48 -7.37
CA LEU A 461 3.05 -3.22 -7.16
C LEU A 461 3.54 -3.77 -5.83
N ARG A 462 2.74 -3.60 -4.76
CA ARG A 462 3.06 -4.18 -3.45
C ARG A 462 3.18 -5.71 -3.53
N GLN A 463 2.25 -6.39 -4.20
CA GLN A 463 2.28 -7.86 -4.37
C GLN A 463 3.50 -8.34 -5.17
N GLU A 464 4.11 -7.47 -5.96
CA GLU A 464 5.31 -7.74 -6.76
C GLU A 464 6.60 -7.27 -6.06
N GLY A 465 6.48 -6.76 -4.83
CA GLY A 465 7.61 -6.37 -3.98
C GLY A 465 8.01 -4.89 -4.04
N LEU A 466 7.23 -4.01 -4.69
CA LEU A 466 7.45 -2.55 -4.69
C LEU A 466 6.39 -1.84 -3.85
N LEU A 467 6.80 -1.32 -2.70
CA LEU A 467 5.97 -0.52 -1.83
C LEU A 467 6.09 0.95 -2.18
N ILE A 468 4.98 1.58 -2.57
CA ILE A 468 4.92 3.01 -2.84
C ILE A 468 4.57 3.73 -1.54
N THR A 469 5.46 4.53 -0.98
CA THR A 469 5.21 5.27 0.27
C THR A 469 4.64 6.65 0.02
N ARG A 470 4.80 7.19 -1.20
CA ARG A 470 4.35 8.53 -1.59
C ARG A 470 3.42 8.54 -2.78
N GLY A 471 2.45 9.44 -2.75
CA GLY A 471 1.40 9.52 -3.77
C GLY A 471 1.94 9.83 -5.17
N HIS A 472 3.00 10.63 -5.28
CA HIS A 472 3.56 11.08 -6.57
C HIS A 472 4.34 10.01 -7.33
N VAL A 473 4.74 8.91 -6.69
CA VAL A 473 5.64 7.90 -7.29
C VAL A 473 5.09 7.32 -8.58
N LEU A 474 3.79 6.97 -8.63
CA LEU A 474 3.16 6.43 -9.84
C LEU A 474 3.23 7.43 -11.01
N GLU A 475 3.04 8.72 -10.73
CA GLU A 475 3.12 9.78 -11.73
C GLU A 475 4.58 10.01 -12.18
N SER A 476 5.51 10.02 -11.25
CA SER A 476 6.93 10.15 -11.56
C SER A 476 7.45 8.96 -12.35
N PHE A 477 7.07 7.73 -11.98
CA PHE A 477 7.44 6.51 -12.70
C PHE A 477 6.87 6.51 -14.12
N SER A 478 5.65 7.02 -14.32
CA SER A 478 5.08 7.07 -15.67
C SER A 478 5.82 8.07 -16.57
N LYS A 479 6.25 9.20 -16.00
CA LYS A 479 6.95 10.31 -16.69
C LYS A 479 8.48 10.21 -16.66
N ALA A 480 9.04 9.21 -15.99
CA ALA A 480 10.48 9.06 -15.82
C ALA A 480 11.21 8.99 -17.16
N THR A 481 12.34 9.67 -17.22
CA THR A 481 13.26 9.65 -18.38
C THR A 481 14.61 9.06 -18.02
N HIS A 482 15.03 9.18 -16.75
CA HIS A 482 16.32 8.69 -16.26
C HIS A 482 16.14 7.84 -15.00
N VAL A 483 17.00 6.83 -14.86
CA VAL A 483 17.15 6.05 -13.63
C VAL A 483 18.63 6.04 -13.26
N LEU A 484 18.93 6.56 -12.08
CA LEU A 484 20.26 6.65 -11.53
C LEU A 484 20.37 5.62 -10.42
N PHE A 485 21.43 4.82 -10.48
CA PHE A 485 21.69 3.77 -9.50
C PHE A 485 22.93 4.10 -8.70
N ASP A 486 22.83 3.94 -7.38
CA ASP A 486 24.02 3.72 -6.57
C ASP A 486 24.62 2.34 -6.89
N LYS A 487 25.93 2.18 -6.66
CA LYS A 487 26.59 0.91 -6.92
C LYS A 487 26.39 -0.05 -5.75
N THR A 488 27.01 0.30 -4.62
CA THR A 488 27.13 -0.56 -3.44
C THR A 488 25.76 -0.79 -2.80
N GLY A 489 25.44 -2.03 -2.46
CA GLY A 489 24.16 -2.40 -1.85
C GLY A 489 22.93 -2.28 -2.78
N THR A 490 23.08 -1.68 -3.96
CA THR A 490 22.00 -1.45 -4.94
C THR A 490 22.16 -2.29 -6.19
N LEU A 491 23.13 -1.99 -7.07
CA LEU A 491 23.44 -2.84 -8.23
C LEU A 491 24.18 -4.12 -7.81
N THR A 492 24.89 -4.02 -6.69
CA THR A 492 25.60 -5.11 -6.04
C THR A 492 24.92 -5.52 -4.73
N GLU A 493 25.31 -6.65 -4.17
CA GLU A 493 24.76 -7.16 -2.91
C GLU A 493 25.33 -6.46 -1.67
N GLY A 494 26.37 -5.63 -1.82
CA GLY A 494 27.08 -5.01 -0.70
C GLY A 494 27.90 -6.02 0.10
N ARG A 495 28.27 -7.14 -0.54
CA ARG A 495 29.00 -8.26 0.05
C ARG A 495 30.22 -8.54 -0.79
N LEU A 496 31.39 -8.35 -0.19
CA LEU A 496 32.66 -8.74 -0.81
C LEU A 496 32.70 -10.26 -0.95
N ALA A 497 32.91 -10.72 -2.17
CA ALA A 497 33.09 -12.11 -2.50
C ALA A 497 34.45 -12.30 -3.17
N LEU A 498 35.08 -13.45 -2.88
CA LEU A 498 36.28 -13.86 -3.57
C LEU A 498 35.93 -14.18 -5.04
N GLN A 499 36.54 -13.44 -5.98
CA GLN A 499 36.31 -13.60 -7.42
C GLN A 499 37.40 -14.42 -8.10
N ALA A 500 38.65 -14.27 -7.65
CA ALA A 500 39.78 -14.99 -8.21
C ALA A 500 40.90 -15.12 -7.19
N THR A 501 41.64 -16.22 -7.28
CA THR A 501 42.90 -16.43 -6.57
C THR A 501 44.03 -16.48 -7.60
N HIS A 502 45.13 -15.77 -7.35
CA HIS A 502 46.34 -15.87 -8.15
C HIS A 502 47.50 -16.30 -7.26
N LEU A 503 47.97 -17.52 -7.45
CA LEU A 503 49.08 -18.09 -6.70
C LEU A 503 50.42 -17.48 -7.14
N VAL A 504 51.29 -17.21 -6.17
CA VAL A 504 52.66 -16.72 -6.36
C VAL A 504 53.67 -17.70 -5.78
N GLY A 505 53.32 -18.38 -4.67
CA GLY A 505 54.15 -19.41 -4.03
C GLY A 505 53.73 -20.85 -4.36
N ASP A 506 54.54 -21.81 -3.90
CA ASP A 506 54.42 -23.26 -4.16
C ASP A 506 53.37 -23.99 -3.29
N ILE A 507 52.26 -23.33 -2.94
CA ILE A 507 51.18 -23.95 -2.18
C ILE A 507 49.90 -24.09 -3.01
N SER A 508 49.06 -25.07 -2.64
CA SER A 508 47.77 -25.25 -3.29
C SER A 508 46.82 -24.08 -3.00
N GLU A 509 45.96 -23.75 -3.96
CA GLU A 509 44.93 -22.71 -3.81
C GLU A 509 44.05 -22.94 -2.57
N LYS A 510 43.64 -24.20 -2.33
CA LYS A 510 42.86 -24.56 -1.14
C LYS A 510 43.62 -24.31 0.15
N SER A 511 44.93 -24.55 0.18
CA SER A 511 45.77 -24.28 1.35
C SER A 511 45.85 -22.77 1.61
N ALA A 512 46.10 -21.97 0.56
CA ALA A 512 46.13 -20.51 0.66
C ALA A 512 44.81 -19.94 1.21
N LEU A 513 43.67 -20.45 0.71
CA LEU A 513 42.34 -20.04 1.15
C LEU A 513 42.02 -20.43 2.60
N ARG A 514 42.45 -21.62 3.04
CA ARG A 514 42.30 -22.05 4.44
C ARG A 514 43.13 -21.16 5.38
N ILE A 515 44.35 -20.81 4.99
CA ILE A 515 45.21 -19.90 5.78
C ILE A 515 44.56 -18.51 5.87
N ALA A 516 44.09 -17.96 4.75
CA ALA A 516 43.40 -16.67 4.72
C ALA A 516 42.13 -16.68 5.60
N ALA A 517 41.32 -17.73 5.50
CA ALA A 517 40.12 -17.90 6.32
C ALA A 517 40.44 -18.05 7.82
N ALA A 518 41.54 -18.72 8.17
CA ALA A 518 41.97 -18.88 9.55
C ALA A 518 42.40 -17.54 10.17
N LEU A 519 43.18 -16.73 9.42
CA LEU A 519 43.61 -15.40 9.86
C LEU A 519 42.43 -14.44 10.04
N GLU A 520 41.48 -14.46 9.10
CA GLU A 520 40.31 -13.58 9.10
C GLU A 520 39.17 -14.06 10.03
N SER A 521 39.30 -15.24 10.66
CA SER A 521 38.21 -15.87 11.44
C SER A 521 37.67 -15.03 12.61
N HIS A 522 38.50 -14.16 13.19
CA HIS A 522 38.14 -13.25 14.29
C HIS A 522 38.01 -11.78 13.84
N SER A 523 38.06 -11.53 12.53
CA SER A 523 37.98 -10.19 11.96
C SER A 523 36.53 -9.81 11.69
N GLU A 524 36.10 -8.67 12.23
CA GLU A 524 34.79 -8.09 11.90
C GLU A 524 34.80 -7.32 10.56
N HIS A 525 35.96 -7.26 9.88
CA HIS A 525 36.09 -6.53 8.63
C HIS A 525 35.26 -7.20 7.51
N PRO A 526 34.59 -6.44 6.62
CA PRO A 526 33.80 -7.01 5.53
C PRO A 526 34.57 -7.98 4.60
N ILE A 527 35.90 -7.83 4.52
CA ILE A 527 36.80 -8.73 3.77
C ILE A 527 36.79 -10.15 4.37
N ALA A 528 36.72 -10.28 5.69
CA ALA A 528 36.78 -11.57 6.38
C ALA A 528 35.68 -12.53 5.94
N ARG A 529 34.48 -11.98 5.71
CA ARG A 529 33.30 -12.72 5.25
C ARG A 529 33.53 -13.36 3.87
N ALA A 530 34.40 -12.78 3.06
CA ALA A 530 34.76 -13.32 1.76
C ALA A 530 35.61 -14.59 1.85
N PHE A 531 36.09 -14.98 3.04
CA PHE A 531 36.89 -16.19 3.26
C PHE A 531 36.20 -17.22 4.18
N THR A 532 35.03 -16.90 4.77
CA THR A 532 34.28 -17.81 5.65
C THR A 532 33.97 -19.19 5.05
N PRO A 533 33.61 -19.33 3.75
CA PRO A 533 33.36 -20.65 3.15
C PRO A 533 34.56 -21.62 3.18
N TRP A 534 35.78 -21.12 3.39
CA TRP A 534 37.02 -21.91 3.42
C TRP A 534 37.59 -22.06 4.84
N PHE A 535 36.84 -21.63 5.85
CA PHE A 535 37.22 -21.76 7.25
C PHE A 535 37.28 -23.24 7.67
N ASP A 536 38.27 -23.55 8.51
CA ASP A 536 38.52 -24.88 9.04
C ASP A 536 38.85 -24.83 10.53
N GLN A 537 39.91 -24.10 10.88
CA GLN A 537 40.35 -23.84 12.24
C GLN A 537 40.87 -22.38 12.34
N PRO A 538 40.79 -21.73 13.51
CA PRO A 538 41.30 -20.37 13.69
C PRO A 538 42.83 -20.32 13.67
N ALA A 539 43.38 -19.15 13.38
CA ALA A 539 44.79 -18.85 13.58
C ALA A 539 45.05 -18.41 15.04
N ASP A 540 46.20 -18.81 15.59
CA ASP A 540 46.67 -18.40 16.91
C ASP A 540 47.32 -17.01 16.84
N GLU A 541 47.36 -16.29 17.98
CA GLU A 541 48.08 -15.01 18.11
C GLU A 541 47.74 -13.98 17.02
N THR A 542 46.45 -13.84 16.67
CA THR A 542 46.03 -12.92 15.61
C THR A 542 46.09 -11.46 16.07
N ILE A 543 46.74 -10.61 15.27
CA ILE A 543 46.90 -9.18 15.51
C ILE A 543 46.40 -8.42 14.28
N ASN A 544 45.33 -7.64 14.46
CA ASN A 544 44.80 -6.77 13.41
C ASN A 544 45.49 -5.40 13.47
N THR A 545 46.19 -5.02 12.39
CA THR A 545 46.79 -3.70 12.23
C THR A 545 45.86 -2.83 11.39
N LEU A 546 45.19 -1.87 12.04
CA LEU A 546 44.24 -0.96 11.42
C LEU A 546 44.79 -0.31 10.14
N GLY A 547 44.03 -0.43 9.05
CA GLY A 547 44.37 0.15 7.75
C GLY A 547 45.48 -0.59 6.98
N SER A 548 46.01 -1.69 7.51
CA SER A 548 47.10 -2.47 6.89
C SER A 548 46.72 -3.92 6.61
N GLY A 549 46.33 -4.69 7.62
CA GLY A 549 46.06 -6.13 7.48
C GLY A 549 46.10 -6.88 8.80
N ILE A 550 46.05 -8.21 8.71
CA ILE A 550 46.06 -9.14 9.85
C ILE A 550 47.32 -9.99 9.81
N GLU A 551 47.98 -10.12 10.95
CA GLU A 551 49.04 -11.10 11.22
C GLU A 551 48.49 -12.20 12.12
N GLY A 552 48.96 -13.44 11.95
CA GLY A 552 48.64 -14.53 12.87
C GLY A 552 49.47 -15.77 12.60
N ARG A 553 49.37 -16.74 13.50
CA ARG A 553 50.04 -18.05 13.38
C ARG A 553 49.09 -19.13 12.96
N PHE A 554 49.44 -19.87 11.91
CA PHE A 554 48.71 -21.04 11.46
C PHE A 554 49.70 -22.21 11.31
N ASN A 555 49.45 -23.34 11.98
CA ASN A 555 50.38 -24.48 12.02
C ASN A 555 51.83 -24.10 12.40
N HIS A 556 52.00 -23.26 13.42
CA HIS A 556 53.29 -22.74 13.91
C HIS A 556 54.08 -21.83 12.94
N GLN A 557 53.50 -21.45 11.79
CA GLN A 557 54.08 -20.47 10.87
C GLN A 557 53.34 -19.13 10.95
N VAL A 558 54.09 -18.03 10.83
CA VAL A 558 53.54 -16.67 10.84
C VAL A 558 53.14 -16.28 9.42
N TYR A 559 51.90 -15.82 9.27
CA TYR A 559 51.34 -15.34 8.02
C TYR A 559 50.79 -13.93 8.19
N ARG A 560 50.82 -13.16 7.09
CA ARG A 560 50.13 -11.87 6.98
C ARG A 560 49.21 -11.84 5.78
N ILE A 561 48.02 -11.28 5.97
CA ILE A 561 47.07 -10.95 4.90
C ILE A 561 46.73 -9.45 4.94
N GLY A 562 46.79 -8.76 3.81
CA GLY A 562 46.47 -7.34 3.76
C GLY A 562 47.10 -6.57 2.60
N LYS A 563 47.45 -5.30 2.86
CA LYS A 563 48.16 -4.45 1.90
C LYS A 563 49.54 -5.05 1.54
N PRO A 564 50.00 -4.90 0.30
CA PRO A 564 51.25 -5.52 -0.14
C PRO A 564 52.46 -5.08 0.69
N SER A 565 52.53 -3.79 1.03
CA SER A 565 53.61 -3.24 1.89
C SER A 565 53.64 -3.84 3.30
N PHE A 566 52.49 -4.18 3.86
CA PHE A 566 52.38 -4.79 5.20
C PHE A 566 52.81 -6.27 5.17
N VAL A 567 52.40 -6.99 4.12
CA VAL A 567 52.70 -8.42 3.97
C VAL A 567 54.19 -8.61 3.66
N MET A 568 54.74 -7.83 2.74
CA MET A 568 56.14 -7.99 2.31
C MET A 568 57.16 -7.53 3.35
N GLN A 569 56.76 -6.72 4.33
CA GLN A 569 57.60 -6.44 5.50
C GLN A 569 57.98 -7.70 6.30
N LEU A 570 57.21 -8.79 6.19
CA LEU A 570 57.49 -10.04 6.88
C LEU A 570 58.68 -10.81 6.30
N SER A 571 58.90 -10.71 4.99
CA SER A 571 60.00 -11.39 4.27
C SER A 571 61.14 -10.45 3.86
N GLY A 572 60.89 -9.14 3.76
CA GLY A 572 61.86 -8.16 3.28
C GLY A 572 62.14 -8.23 1.78
N LEU A 573 61.35 -8.99 1.03
CA LEU A 573 61.44 -9.15 -0.42
C LEU A 573 60.62 -8.10 -1.18
N ASP A 574 60.92 -7.94 -2.47
CA ASP A 574 60.15 -7.06 -3.35
C ASP A 574 58.72 -7.57 -3.55
N THR A 575 57.78 -6.62 -3.63
CA THR A 575 56.36 -6.94 -3.83
C THR A 575 56.17 -7.57 -5.21
N PRO A 576 55.51 -8.74 -5.32
CA PRO A 576 55.23 -9.34 -6.62
C PRO A 576 54.32 -8.42 -7.45
N ASP A 577 54.42 -8.53 -8.78
CA ASP A 577 53.53 -7.80 -9.67
C ASP A 577 52.07 -8.13 -9.37
N MET A 578 51.24 -7.09 -9.26
CA MET A 578 49.82 -7.25 -9.06
C MET A 578 49.20 -7.86 -10.34
N PRO A 579 48.32 -8.88 -10.26
CA PRO A 579 47.84 -9.59 -11.45
C PRO A 579 47.08 -8.68 -12.44
N ASP A 580 46.33 -7.72 -11.92
CA ASP A 580 45.73 -6.64 -12.71
C ASP A 580 45.49 -5.39 -11.85
N ASN A 581 45.40 -4.23 -12.50
CA ASN A 581 44.97 -2.98 -11.84
C ASN A 581 43.44 -2.79 -11.88
N LYS A 582 42.67 -3.85 -12.16
CA LYS A 582 41.22 -3.75 -12.38
C LYS A 582 40.43 -4.17 -11.15
N ARG A 583 40.98 -5.00 -10.26
CA ARG A 583 40.30 -5.55 -9.07
C ARG A 583 40.96 -5.07 -7.78
N GLN A 584 40.24 -5.20 -6.69
CA GLN A 584 40.82 -5.00 -5.36
C GLN A 584 41.52 -6.29 -4.96
N TRP A 585 42.85 -6.24 -4.90
CA TRP A 585 43.68 -7.39 -4.53
C TRP A 585 44.17 -7.27 -3.10
N VAL A 586 44.08 -8.36 -2.35
CA VAL A 586 44.68 -8.53 -1.03
C VAL A 586 45.79 -9.58 -1.13
N LEU A 587 46.95 -9.30 -0.55
CA LEU A 587 48.08 -10.21 -0.61
C LEU A 587 48.12 -11.09 0.65
N LEU A 588 48.47 -12.36 0.48
CA LEU A 588 48.87 -13.28 1.55
C LEU A 588 50.35 -13.60 1.39
N GLY A 589 51.09 -13.64 2.49
CA GLY A 589 52.50 -14.01 2.51
C GLY A 589 52.97 -14.49 3.87
N ASP A 590 54.17 -15.06 3.88
CA ASP A 590 54.89 -15.53 5.06
C ASP A 590 56.32 -14.95 5.09
N GLN A 591 57.20 -15.54 5.92
CA GLN A 591 58.60 -15.15 6.01
C GLN A 591 59.42 -15.48 4.75
N GLN A 592 58.96 -16.40 3.90
CA GLN A 592 59.65 -16.83 2.68
C GLN A 592 59.24 -15.97 1.48
N GLY A 593 58.09 -15.31 1.53
CA GLY A 593 57.66 -14.35 0.51
C GLY A 593 56.15 -14.27 0.32
N ALA A 594 55.76 -13.77 -0.84
CA ALA A 594 54.36 -13.71 -1.25
C ALA A 594 53.84 -15.10 -1.64
N ILE A 595 52.62 -15.41 -1.19
CA ILE A 595 51.97 -16.70 -1.40
C ILE A 595 50.87 -16.61 -2.44
N ALA A 596 49.91 -15.69 -2.25
CA ALA A 596 48.74 -15.60 -3.11
C ALA A 596 48.12 -14.20 -3.09
N TRP A 597 47.60 -13.79 -4.23
CA TRP A 597 46.72 -12.65 -4.36
C TRP A 597 45.26 -13.10 -4.38
N PHE A 598 44.41 -12.45 -3.61
CA PHE A 598 42.97 -12.68 -3.57
C PHE A 598 42.24 -11.46 -4.12
N ALA A 599 41.53 -11.65 -5.23
CA ALA A 599 40.68 -10.62 -5.80
C ALA A 599 39.34 -10.62 -5.07
N LEU A 600 39.05 -9.50 -4.43
CA LEU A 600 37.78 -9.23 -3.78
C LEU A 600 37.01 -8.23 -4.64
N ASP A 601 35.73 -8.53 -4.85
CA ASP A 601 34.83 -7.58 -5.47
C ASP A 601 33.42 -7.76 -4.92
N ASP A 602 32.62 -6.71 -5.06
CA ASP A 602 31.23 -6.76 -4.66
C ASP A 602 30.41 -7.54 -5.71
N GLN A 603 29.62 -8.50 -5.24
CA GLN A 603 28.87 -9.38 -6.13
C GLN A 603 27.72 -8.61 -6.78
N ILE A 604 27.67 -8.62 -8.12
CA ILE A 604 26.54 -8.04 -8.88
C ILE A 604 25.27 -8.86 -8.61
N ARG A 605 24.15 -8.16 -8.39
CA ARG A 605 22.84 -8.83 -8.23
C ARG A 605 22.48 -9.61 -9.48
N LYS A 606 22.00 -10.85 -9.29
CA LYS A 606 21.65 -11.78 -10.39
C LYS A 606 20.65 -11.20 -11.40
N ASP A 607 19.77 -10.31 -10.95
CA ASP A 607 18.72 -9.71 -11.78
C ASP A 607 19.08 -8.32 -12.33
N ALA A 608 20.21 -7.73 -11.94
CA ALA A 608 20.62 -6.37 -12.32
C ALA A 608 20.71 -6.19 -13.84
N LEU A 609 21.41 -7.10 -14.54
CA LEU A 609 21.58 -7.02 -15.99
C LEU A 609 20.23 -7.01 -16.73
N ASN A 610 19.34 -7.93 -16.35
CA ASN A 610 18.02 -8.04 -16.94
C ASN A 610 17.16 -6.80 -16.64
N ALA A 611 17.21 -6.29 -15.40
CA ALA A 611 16.47 -5.11 -14.98
C ALA A 611 16.88 -3.87 -15.77
N LEU A 612 18.19 -3.63 -15.88
CA LEU A 612 18.74 -2.52 -16.65
C LEU A 612 18.41 -2.61 -18.14
N SER A 613 18.44 -3.81 -18.72
CA SER A 613 18.02 -4.02 -20.11
C SER A 613 16.55 -3.65 -20.34
N GLN A 614 15.66 -4.01 -19.40
CA GLN A 614 14.24 -3.70 -19.47
C GLN A 614 13.97 -2.20 -19.28
N LEU A 615 14.70 -1.53 -18.38
CA LEU A 615 14.59 -0.08 -18.20
C LEU A 615 15.01 0.67 -19.47
N LYS A 616 16.10 0.24 -20.11
CA LYS A 616 16.52 0.78 -21.42
C LYS A 616 15.50 0.52 -22.53
N GLN A 617 14.90 -0.68 -22.58
CA GLN A 617 13.81 -1.00 -23.51
C GLN A 617 12.56 -0.13 -23.28
N LEU A 618 12.34 0.34 -22.06
CA LEU A 618 11.31 1.33 -21.73
C LEU A 618 11.72 2.76 -22.10
N GLY A 619 12.88 2.96 -22.75
CA GLY A 619 13.38 4.26 -23.19
C GLY A 619 13.98 5.12 -22.07
N LEU A 620 14.33 4.52 -20.93
CA LEU A 620 14.98 5.22 -19.82
C LEU A 620 16.50 5.26 -20.05
N GLN A 621 17.10 6.42 -19.79
CA GLN A 621 18.55 6.53 -19.67
C GLN A 621 18.98 6.01 -18.29
N VAL A 622 20.05 5.21 -18.27
CA VAL A 622 20.57 4.59 -17.05
C VAL A 622 21.94 5.16 -16.76
N GLU A 623 22.12 5.74 -15.58
CA GLU A 623 23.42 6.20 -15.08
C GLU A 623 23.78 5.46 -13.77
N MET A 624 25.08 5.27 -13.54
CA MET A 624 25.62 4.79 -12.26
C MET A 624 26.35 5.94 -11.56
N LEU A 625 25.96 6.23 -10.32
CA LEU A 625 26.64 7.18 -9.45
C LEU A 625 27.24 6.42 -8.27
N THR A 626 28.54 6.55 -8.01
CA THR A 626 29.18 5.82 -6.89
C THR A 626 30.27 6.64 -6.24
N GLY A 627 30.36 6.53 -4.91
CA GLY A 627 31.50 7.06 -4.14
C GLY A 627 32.75 6.21 -4.27
N ASP A 628 32.63 4.97 -4.76
CA ASP A 628 33.78 4.13 -5.05
C ASP A 628 34.60 4.72 -6.21
N ALA A 629 35.89 4.95 -5.98
CA ALA A 629 36.84 5.42 -6.98
C ALA A 629 37.68 4.28 -7.58
N SER A 630 37.42 3.03 -7.18
CA SER A 630 38.21 1.89 -7.61
C SER A 630 38.06 1.59 -9.10
N PRO A 631 39.08 0.98 -9.72
CA PRO A 631 38.99 0.47 -11.09
C PRO A 631 37.88 -0.57 -11.31
N ALA A 632 37.26 -1.11 -10.24
CA ALA A 632 36.17 -2.07 -10.33
C ALA A 632 34.87 -1.46 -10.88
N VAL A 633 34.67 -0.15 -10.71
CA VAL A 633 33.46 0.55 -11.16
C VAL A 633 33.26 0.41 -12.67
N GLN A 634 34.30 0.67 -13.46
CA GLN A 634 34.22 0.62 -14.92
C GLN A 634 33.87 -0.78 -15.43
N ARG A 635 34.42 -1.80 -14.79
CA ARG A 635 34.17 -3.21 -15.13
C ARG A 635 32.73 -3.63 -14.82
N ILE A 636 32.19 -3.22 -13.66
CA ILE A 636 30.78 -3.47 -13.30
C ILE A 636 29.87 -2.76 -14.29
N ALA A 637 30.19 -1.51 -14.66
CA ALA A 637 29.43 -0.77 -15.65
C ALA A 637 29.45 -1.47 -17.03
N GLU A 638 30.60 -1.94 -17.50
CA GLU A 638 30.72 -2.71 -18.75
C GLU A 638 29.90 -4.01 -18.71
N GLN A 639 29.98 -4.77 -17.61
CA GLN A 639 29.20 -5.99 -17.43
C GLN A 639 27.69 -5.74 -17.43
N LEU A 640 27.25 -4.60 -16.89
CA LEU A 640 25.86 -4.16 -16.86
C LEU A 640 25.45 -3.35 -18.11
N GLY A 641 26.37 -3.11 -19.02
CA GLY A 641 26.21 -2.29 -20.22
C GLY A 641 25.86 -0.83 -19.95
N ILE A 642 26.23 -0.27 -18.80
CA ILE A 642 25.97 1.13 -18.42
C ILE A 642 27.01 2.03 -19.08
N THR A 643 26.56 3.02 -19.84
CA THR A 643 27.44 3.93 -20.61
C THR A 643 27.81 5.19 -19.84
N GLN A 644 26.95 5.68 -18.95
CA GLN A 644 27.17 6.88 -18.15
C GLN A 644 27.49 6.48 -16.71
N VAL A 645 28.74 6.71 -16.30
CA VAL A 645 29.28 6.24 -15.02
C VAL A 645 30.07 7.38 -14.39
N TYR A 646 29.77 7.66 -13.12
CA TYR A 646 30.43 8.67 -12.34
C TYR A 646 30.96 8.03 -11.05
N SER A 647 32.29 7.93 -10.93
CA SER A 647 33.00 7.31 -9.81
C SER A 647 33.63 8.35 -8.89
N GLY A 648 33.94 7.95 -7.65
CA GLY A 648 34.56 8.83 -6.65
C GLY A 648 33.70 10.04 -6.26
N MET A 649 32.38 9.96 -6.40
CA MET A 649 31.48 11.07 -6.10
C MET A 649 31.20 11.20 -4.59
N THR A 650 31.26 12.42 -4.06
CA THR A 650 30.68 12.73 -2.75
C THR A 650 29.15 12.81 -2.83
N PRO A 651 28.42 12.73 -1.70
CA PRO A 651 26.97 12.92 -1.67
C PRO A 651 26.53 14.25 -2.31
N GLU A 652 27.29 15.33 -2.12
CA GLU A 652 27.03 16.64 -2.72
C GLU A 652 27.15 16.58 -4.24
N ASN A 653 28.20 15.96 -4.76
CA ASN A 653 28.40 15.80 -6.20
C ASN A 653 27.29 14.95 -6.84
N LYS A 654 26.82 13.90 -6.13
CA LYS A 654 25.68 13.09 -6.57
C LYS A 654 24.41 13.96 -6.69
N LEU A 655 24.17 14.84 -5.71
CA LEU A 655 23.02 15.74 -5.68
C LEU A 655 23.12 16.84 -6.75
N GLU A 656 24.30 17.38 -6.99
CA GLU A 656 24.57 18.33 -8.07
C GLU A 656 24.24 17.71 -9.44
N ARG A 657 24.74 16.50 -9.71
CA ARG A 657 24.43 15.76 -10.95
C ARG A 657 22.93 15.54 -11.15
N ILE A 658 22.22 15.18 -10.07
CA ILE A 658 20.76 15.08 -10.11
C ILE A 658 20.16 16.44 -10.48
N SER A 659 20.55 17.50 -9.79
CA SER A 659 20.02 18.86 -10.01
C SER A 659 20.27 19.37 -11.44
N GLU A 660 21.44 19.09 -12.02
CA GLU A 660 21.76 19.39 -13.42
C GLU A 660 20.79 18.71 -14.40
N LEU A 661 20.58 17.40 -14.24
CA LEU A 661 19.65 16.64 -15.08
C LEU A 661 18.23 17.19 -14.93
N GLN A 662 17.81 17.49 -13.70
CA GLN A 662 16.50 18.07 -13.42
C GLN A 662 16.32 19.45 -14.08
N ALA A 663 17.36 20.29 -14.07
CA ALA A 663 17.36 21.59 -14.73
C ALA A 663 17.25 21.48 -16.26
N GLN A 664 17.78 20.39 -16.84
CA GLN A 664 17.62 20.04 -18.26
C GLN A 664 16.22 19.45 -18.58
N GLY A 665 15.34 19.35 -17.59
CA GLY A 665 13.98 18.82 -17.74
C GLY A 665 13.88 17.30 -17.58
N ALA A 666 14.95 16.62 -17.17
CA ALA A 666 14.91 15.20 -16.89
C ALA A 666 14.00 14.88 -15.69
N ARG A 667 13.34 13.72 -15.77
CA ARG A 667 12.54 13.13 -14.68
C ARG A 667 13.33 11.97 -14.12
N VAL A 668 13.93 12.18 -12.96
CA VAL A 668 14.95 11.31 -12.37
C VAL A 668 14.33 10.40 -11.32
N ILE A 669 14.60 9.10 -11.45
CA ILE A 669 14.44 8.12 -10.37
C ILE A 669 15.84 7.80 -9.80
N MET A 670 16.07 8.07 -8.52
CA MET A 670 17.29 7.65 -7.82
C MET A 670 17.05 6.35 -7.07
N VAL A 671 17.92 5.36 -7.23
CA VAL A 671 17.85 4.07 -6.54
C VAL A 671 19.08 3.88 -5.67
N GLY A 672 18.90 3.60 -4.38
CA GLY A 672 20.01 3.48 -3.42
C GLY A 672 19.69 2.61 -2.20
N ASP A 673 20.70 2.31 -1.40
CA ASP A 673 20.56 1.61 -0.11
C ASP A 673 20.46 2.58 1.09
N GLY A 674 20.76 3.86 0.85
CA GLY A 674 20.45 5.00 1.73
C GLY A 674 21.23 5.09 3.03
N ILE A 675 22.34 4.36 3.21
CA ILE A 675 23.21 4.56 4.38
C ILE A 675 24.01 5.86 4.23
N ASN A 676 24.57 6.11 3.04
CA ASN A 676 25.40 7.27 2.74
C ASN A 676 24.71 8.32 1.85
N ASP A 677 23.52 7.98 1.31
CA ASP A 677 22.89 8.69 0.20
C ASP A 677 21.55 9.34 0.57
N ILE A 678 21.22 9.51 1.86
CA ILE A 678 19.95 10.12 2.28
C ILE A 678 19.73 11.51 1.65
N PRO A 679 20.71 12.43 1.65
CA PRO A 679 20.53 13.74 0.99
C PRO A 679 20.22 13.61 -0.50
N VAL A 680 20.85 12.63 -1.17
CA VAL A 680 20.69 12.34 -2.61
C VAL A 680 19.28 11.78 -2.89
N LEU A 681 18.79 10.89 -2.03
CA LEU A 681 17.43 10.33 -2.12
C LEU A 681 16.36 11.41 -1.90
N VAL A 682 16.59 12.37 -0.99
CA VAL A 682 15.66 13.49 -0.77
C VAL A 682 15.72 14.52 -1.91
N GLY A 683 16.88 14.74 -2.53
CA GLY A 683 17.05 15.67 -3.65
C GLY A 683 16.49 15.18 -5.00
N ALA A 684 16.25 13.88 -5.15
CA ALA A 684 15.64 13.32 -6.35
C ALA A 684 14.13 13.60 -6.42
N GLN A 685 13.54 13.71 -7.62
CA GLN A 685 12.07 13.78 -7.73
C GLN A 685 11.38 12.51 -7.26
N THR A 686 12.04 11.37 -7.42
CA THR A 686 11.56 10.10 -6.88
C THR A 686 12.73 9.26 -6.45
N SER A 687 12.70 8.83 -5.19
CA SER A 687 13.70 7.93 -4.62
C SER A 687 13.13 6.54 -4.37
N VAL A 688 13.96 5.53 -4.64
CA VAL A 688 13.64 4.13 -4.39
C VAL A 688 14.75 3.54 -3.52
N SER A 689 14.38 3.05 -2.33
CA SER A 689 15.34 2.37 -1.46
C SER A 689 15.24 0.85 -1.59
N MET A 690 16.36 0.17 -1.40
CA MET A 690 16.37 -1.29 -1.25
C MET A 690 15.69 -1.73 0.06
N GLY A 691 15.09 -2.92 0.10
CA GLY A 691 14.46 -3.49 1.30
C GLY A 691 15.47 -3.81 2.40
N ALA A 692 16.74 -4.05 2.05
CA ALA A 692 17.84 -4.20 3.00
C ALA A 692 18.37 -2.87 3.57
N ALA A 693 17.87 -1.72 3.08
CA ALA A 693 18.27 -0.40 3.55
C ALA A 693 17.98 -0.17 5.05
N THR A 694 18.68 0.79 5.66
CA THR A 694 18.39 1.21 7.04
C THR A 694 16.97 1.75 7.18
N ASP A 695 16.40 1.67 8.38
CA ASP A 695 15.03 2.18 8.61
C ASP A 695 14.93 3.69 8.36
N LEU A 696 16.02 4.43 8.56
CA LEU A 696 16.13 5.85 8.21
C LEU A 696 16.08 6.09 6.69
N ALA A 697 16.70 5.22 5.89
CA ALA A 697 16.61 5.30 4.44
C ALA A 697 15.20 4.95 3.92
N LYS A 698 14.56 3.91 4.48
CA LYS A 698 13.20 3.49 4.12
C LYS A 698 12.13 4.50 4.47
N THR A 699 12.31 5.23 5.57
CA THR A 699 11.35 6.25 6.03
C THR A 699 11.43 7.55 5.21
N ASN A 700 12.58 7.81 4.56
CA ASN A 700 12.83 8.98 3.73
C ASN A 700 12.70 8.72 2.21
N SER A 701 12.63 7.47 1.76
CA SER A 701 12.42 7.13 0.35
C SER A 701 10.96 7.22 -0.07
N ASP A 702 10.73 7.51 -1.35
CA ASP A 702 9.38 7.61 -1.92
C ASP A 702 8.79 6.23 -2.29
N ALA A 703 9.65 5.24 -2.49
CA ALA A 703 9.27 3.84 -2.66
C ALA A 703 10.34 2.89 -2.12
N VAL A 704 9.95 1.66 -1.80
CA VAL A 704 10.82 0.63 -1.21
C VAL A 704 10.68 -0.70 -1.98
N LEU A 705 11.81 -1.28 -2.37
CA LEU A 705 11.88 -2.63 -2.98
C LEU A 705 12.01 -3.70 -1.88
N ILE A 706 10.88 -4.17 -1.36
CA ILE A 706 10.82 -5.13 -0.23
C ILE A 706 11.56 -6.43 -0.56
N ASN A 707 11.40 -6.93 -1.78
CA ASN A 707 11.99 -8.20 -2.23
C ASN A 707 13.46 -8.07 -2.68
N ASN A 708 14.06 -6.88 -2.60
CA ASN A 708 15.41 -6.57 -3.09
C ASN A 708 15.67 -6.90 -4.58
N GLN A 709 14.62 -7.02 -5.41
CA GLN A 709 14.73 -7.33 -6.85
C GLN A 709 14.62 -6.05 -7.69
N LEU A 710 15.68 -5.73 -8.43
CA LEU A 710 15.72 -4.59 -9.36
C LEU A 710 14.75 -4.77 -10.53
N MET A 711 14.43 -6.01 -10.91
CA MET A 711 13.43 -6.28 -11.94
C MET A 711 12.06 -5.69 -11.60
N THR A 712 11.70 -5.61 -10.32
CA THR A 712 10.44 -5.01 -9.88
C THR A 712 10.38 -3.52 -10.21
N LEU A 713 11.52 -2.80 -10.27
CA LEU A 713 11.55 -1.39 -10.68
C LEU A 713 11.08 -1.22 -12.14
N ALA A 714 11.58 -2.05 -13.06
CA ALA A 714 11.17 -2.01 -14.46
C ALA A 714 9.67 -2.34 -14.63
N GLN A 715 9.17 -3.30 -13.85
CA GLN A 715 7.74 -3.62 -13.79
C GLN A 715 6.92 -2.46 -13.22
N GLY A 716 7.46 -1.77 -12.20
CA GLY A 716 6.94 -0.55 -11.61
C GLY A 716 6.69 0.55 -12.63
N VAL A 717 7.70 0.88 -13.42
CA VAL A 717 7.61 1.88 -14.50
C VAL A 717 6.55 1.49 -15.52
N ARG A 718 6.57 0.23 -15.99
CA ARG A 718 5.61 -0.26 -16.99
C ARG A 718 4.17 -0.17 -16.50
N LEU A 719 3.90 -0.60 -15.27
CA LEU A 719 2.56 -0.55 -14.70
C LEU A 719 2.12 0.89 -14.42
N SER A 720 3.03 1.76 -14.01
CA SER A 720 2.76 3.19 -13.82
C SER A 720 2.33 3.87 -15.14
N ARG A 721 3.05 3.62 -16.24
CA ARG A 721 2.66 4.10 -17.58
C ARG A 721 1.30 3.56 -18.02
N LYS A 722 1.05 2.26 -17.81
CA LYS A 722 -0.25 1.65 -18.10
C LYS A 722 -1.38 2.25 -17.25
N THR A 723 -1.10 2.56 -15.99
CA THR A 723 -2.05 3.19 -15.06
C THR A 723 -2.43 4.59 -15.55
N GLU A 724 -1.45 5.40 -15.95
CA GLU A 724 -1.72 6.71 -16.54
C GLU A 724 -2.58 6.61 -17.81
N HIS A 725 -2.30 5.63 -18.67
CA HIS A 725 -3.10 5.41 -19.88
C HIS A 725 -4.55 5.04 -19.53
N ILE A 726 -4.76 4.09 -18.61
CA ILE A 726 -6.10 3.68 -18.17
C ILE A 726 -6.87 4.83 -17.50
N ILE A 727 -6.19 5.69 -16.74
CA ILE A 727 -6.81 6.89 -16.17
C ILE A 727 -7.30 7.81 -17.30
N LYS A 728 -6.46 8.09 -18.31
CA LYS A 728 -6.85 8.92 -19.46
C LYS A 728 -7.99 8.30 -20.26
N GLU A 729 -7.96 7.00 -20.52
CA GLU A 729 -9.05 6.24 -21.16
C GLU A 729 -10.35 6.41 -20.38
N ASN A 730 -10.33 6.20 -19.06
CA ASN A 730 -11.51 6.27 -18.22
C ASN A 730 -12.10 7.69 -18.16
N LEU A 731 -11.25 8.72 -18.06
CA LEU A 731 -11.69 10.12 -18.11
C LEU A 731 -12.30 10.46 -19.47
N ALA A 732 -11.68 10.01 -20.58
CA ALA A 732 -12.18 10.24 -21.93
C ALA A 732 -13.52 9.54 -22.17
N LEU A 733 -13.66 8.28 -21.74
CA LEU A 733 -14.90 7.51 -21.83
C LEU A 733 -16.03 8.17 -21.02
N SER A 734 -15.74 8.58 -19.78
CA SER A 734 -16.72 9.25 -18.93
C SER A 734 -17.17 10.60 -19.51
N LEU A 735 -16.25 11.37 -20.08
CA LEU A 735 -16.57 12.66 -20.68
C LEU A 735 -17.36 12.49 -21.98
N ALA A 736 -16.95 11.57 -22.86
CA ALA A 736 -17.65 11.30 -24.11
C ALA A 736 -19.11 10.87 -23.88
N TYR A 737 -19.34 9.99 -22.90
CA TYR A 737 -20.69 9.61 -22.49
C TYR A 737 -21.53 10.83 -22.09
N ASN A 738 -21.02 11.67 -21.18
CA ASN A 738 -21.77 12.83 -20.69
C ASN A 738 -22.02 13.89 -21.78
N VAL A 739 -21.05 14.12 -22.68
CA VAL A 739 -21.19 15.09 -23.78
C VAL A 739 -22.29 14.68 -24.77
N ILE A 740 -22.50 13.38 -24.98
CA ILE A 740 -23.56 12.87 -25.87
C ILE A 740 -24.90 12.78 -25.12
N ALA A 741 -24.88 12.26 -23.90
CA ALA A 741 -26.06 11.92 -23.14
C ALA A 741 -26.79 13.15 -22.58
N LEU A 742 -26.06 14.19 -22.17
CA LEU A 742 -26.66 15.41 -21.61
C LEU A 742 -27.53 16.16 -22.63
N PRO A 743 -27.07 16.49 -23.86
CA PRO A 743 -27.92 17.12 -24.86
C PRO A 743 -29.16 16.28 -25.21
N ALA A 744 -28.99 14.96 -25.37
CA ALA A 744 -30.10 14.06 -25.67
C ALA A 744 -31.14 14.02 -24.53
N ALA A 745 -30.70 14.02 -23.27
CA ALA A 745 -31.59 14.14 -22.12
C ALA A 745 -32.28 15.51 -22.07
N SER A 746 -31.55 16.61 -22.31
CA SER A 746 -32.12 17.96 -22.34
C SER A 746 -33.18 18.17 -23.42
N MET A 747 -33.10 17.42 -24.53
CA MET A 747 -34.09 17.39 -25.60
C MET A 747 -35.29 16.45 -25.31
N GLY A 748 -35.33 15.80 -24.14
CA GLY A 748 -36.38 14.85 -23.80
C GLY A 748 -36.31 13.51 -24.55
N MET A 749 -35.17 13.18 -25.15
CA MET A 749 -35.02 11.89 -25.86
C MET A 749 -34.72 10.72 -24.93
N ILE A 750 -34.34 11.00 -23.68
CA ILE A 750 -33.88 10.00 -22.72
C ILE A 750 -34.79 10.02 -21.48
N PRO A 751 -35.60 8.96 -21.27
CA PRO A 751 -36.33 8.75 -20.03
C PRO A 751 -35.40 8.57 -18.81
N PRO A 752 -35.84 8.93 -17.58
CA PRO A 752 -35.04 8.80 -16.36
C PRO A 752 -34.54 7.38 -16.07
N TYR A 753 -35.34 6.36 -16.40
CA TYR A 753 -34.96 4.96 -16.19
C TYR A 753 -33.76 4.56 -17.10
N ILE A 754 -33.73 5.01 -18.36
CA ILE A 754 -32.61 4.79 -19.28
C ILE A 754 -31.36 5.54 -18.81
N ALA A 755 -31.53 6.79 -18.32
CA ALA A 755 -30.44 7.56 -17.74
C ALA A 755 -29.75 6.82 -16.58
N SER A 756 -30.54 6.19 -15.70
CA SER A 756 -30.00 5.43 -14.56
C SER A 756 -29.19 4.18 -14.96
N ILE A 757 -29.66 3.46 -15.99
CA ILE A 757 -28.96 2.29 -16.53
C ILE A 757 -27.65 2.72 -17.21
N GLY A 758 -27.71 3.76 -18.04
CA GLY A 758 -26.54 4.29 -18.74
C GLY A 758 -25.43 4.76 -17.79
N MET A 759 -25.79 5.49 -16.74
CA MET A 759 -24.84 5.93 -15.71
C MET A 759 -24.17 4.76 -14.99
N THR A 760 -24.96 3.75 -14.63
CA THR A 760 -24.46 2.55 -13.94
C THR A 760 -23.52 1.76 -14.85
N ALA A 761 -23.90 1.57 -16.11
CA ALA A 761 -23.07 0.91 -17.12
C ALA A 761 -21.74 1.65 -17.35
N SER A 762 -21.78 2.98 -17.49
CA SER A 762 -20.58 3.81 -17.63
C SER A 762 -19.62 3.64 -16.44
N SER A 763 -20.14 3.67 -15.22
CA SER A 763 -19.35 3.46 -13.99
C SER A 763 -18.73 2.06 -13.94
N LEU A 764 -19.48 1.03 -14.34
CA LEU A 764 -18.98 -0.35 -14.40
C LEU A 764 -17.88 -0.55 -15.44
N VAL A 765 -17.99 0.09 -16.61
CA VAL A 765 -16.95 0.04 -17.65
C VAL A 765 -15.65 0.65 -17.13
N VAL A 766 -15.71 1.81 -16.47
CA VAL A 766 -14.55 2.48 -15.88
C VAL A 766 -13.89 1.63 -14.79
N VAL A 767 -14.68 1.04 -13.88
CA VAL A 767 -14.16 0.14 -12.83
C VAL A 767 -13.56 -1.12 -13.46
N GLY A 768 -14.24 -1.74 -14.42
CA GLY A 768 -13.75 -2.93 -15.12
C GLY A 768 -12.43 -2.67 -15.87
N ASN A 769 -12.30 -1.49 -16.49
CA ASN A 769 -11.06 -1.09 -17.15
C ASN A 769 -9.92 -0.89 -16.12
N ALA A 770 -10.20 -0.25 -14.98
CA ALA A 770 -9.23 -0.09 -13.89
C ALA A 770 -8.76 -1.45 -13.32
N LEU A 771 -9.65 -2.44 -13.18
CA LEU A 771 -9.30 -3.80 -12.73
C LEU A 771 -8.38 -4.56 -13.70
N ARG A 772 -8.14 -4.08 -14.93
CA ARG A 772 -7.09 -4.64 -15.81
C ARG A 772 -5.68 -4.41 -15.27
N LEU A 773 -5.53 -3.55 -14.26
CA LEU A 773 -4.28 -3.30 -13.54
C LEU A 773 -3.97 -4.40 -12.52
N THR A 774 -4.98 -5.07 -11.96
CA THR A 774 -4.82 -6.17 -10.98
C THR A 774 -4.34 -7.51 -11.56
N ARG A 775 -4.04 -7.59 -12.86
CA ARG A 775 -3.49 -8.82 -13.47
C ARG A 775 -2.00 -8.94 -13.16
N ARG A 776 -1.65 -9.96 -12.38
CA ARG A 776 -0.26 -10.34 -12.03
C ARG A 776 0.61 -10.46 -13.28
N PHE A 777 1.86 -10.01 -13.22
CA PHE A 777 2.74 -10.03 -14.39
C PHE A 777 2.98 -11.48 -14.85
N LYS A 778 2.85 -11.75 -16.16
CA LYS A 778 3.47 -12.95 -16.72
C LYS A 778 4.99 -12.77 -16.55
N ARG A 779 5.64 -13.64 -15.77
CA ARG A 779 7.11 -13.69 -15.63
C ARG A 779 7.71 -13.60 -17.04
N LEU A 780 8.43 -12.50 -17.31
CA LEU A 780 9.19 -12.36 -18.54
C LEU A 780 10.22 -13.48 -18.56
N LYS A 781 10.27 -14.25 -19.66
CA LYS A 781 11.31 -15.27 -19.81
C LYS A 781 12.67 -14.56 -19.78
N PRO A 782 13.64 -15.03 -18.97
CA PRO A 782 14.99 -14.48 -19.01
C PRO A 782 15.53 -14.60 -20.43
N ILE A 783 16.21 -13.56 -20.90
CA ILE A 783 16.91 -13.58 -22.18
C ILE A 783 17.98 -14.67 -22.04
N SER A 784 17.81 -15.79 -22.75
CA SER A 784 18.84 -16.81 -22.84
C SER A 784 20.06 -16.17 -23.49
N SER A 785 21.18 -16.16 -22.79
CA SER A 785 22.48 -15.77 -23.33
C SER A 785 22.84 -16.69 -24.51
N THR A 786 22.45 -16.31 -25.72
CA THR A 786 22.93 -16.93 -26.96
C THR A 786 24.34 -16.43 -27.24
N HIS A 787 25.31 -16.87 -26.46
CA HIS A 787 26.72 -16.88 -26.85
C HIS A 787 27.47 -17.92 -26.02
N THR A 788 27.58 -19.12 -26.60
CA THR A 788 28.54 -20.23 -26.36
C THR A 788 27.83 -21.58 -26.30
N LYS A 789 27.49 -22.13 -27.47
CA LYS A 789 27.41 -23.58 -27.72
C LYS A 789 27.39 -23.82 -29.23
N ASN A 790 28.54 -23.55 -29.86
CA ASN A 790 28.89 -24.15 -31.15
C ASN A 790 30.05 -25.11 -30.87
N ASN A 791 29.72 -26.40 -30.90
CA ASN A 791 30.54 -27.60 -31.08
C ASN A 791 30.23 -28.65 -30.03
N GLU A 792 29.20 -29.45 -30.32
CA GLU A 792 29.35 -30.91 -30.37
C GLU A 792 28.21 -31.48 -31.21
N LYS A 793 28.58 -32.01 -32.38
CA LYS A 793 27.72 -32.72 -33.31
C LYS A 793 27.49 -34.15 -32.82
N SER A 794 26.36 -34.70 -33.27
CA SER A 794 26.11 -36.12 -33.59
C SER A 794 25.45 -36.96 -32.49
N GLY A 795 24.27 -37.52 -32.82
CA GLY A 795 23.58 -38.49 -31.97
C GLY A 795 22.07 -38.57 -32.17
N THR A 796 21.64 -38.95 -33.37
CA THR A 796 20.31 -39.45 -33.71
C THR A 796 19.78 -40.48 -32.69
N ILE A 797 18.47 -40.47 -32.40
CA ILE A 797 17.57 -41.65 -32.42
C ILE A 797 16.11 -41.19 -32.17
N THR A 798 15.28 -41.48 -33.16
CA THR A 798 13.81 -41.50 -33.17
C THR A 798 13.25 -42.72 -32.43
N ASN A 799 12.13 -42.57 -31.71
CA ASN A 799 11.06 -43.59 -31.51
C ASN A 799 9.90 -42.92 -30.73
N ALA A 800 8.70 -42.71 -31.30
CA ALA A 800 7.62 -43.64 -31.65
C ALA A 800 6.73 -44.07 -30.46
N LYS A 801 5.45 -43.64 -30.55
CA LYS A 801 4.20 -44.26 -30.07
C LYS A 801 4.04 -44.61 -28.58
N ASN A 802 3.01 -44.03 -27.94
CA ASN A 802 1.96 -44.80 -27.26
C ASN A 802 0.77 -43.93 -26.84
N THR A 803 -0.35 -44.11 -27.55
CA THR A 803 -1.71 -44.02 -27.01
C THR A 803 -2.02 -45.28 -26.19
N PRO A 804 -2.92 -45.19 -25.20
CA PRO A 804 -4.14 -46.00 -25.33
C PRO A 804 -5.43 -45.27 -24.95
N GLN A 805 -6.50 -45.80 -25.54
CA GLN A 805 -7.91 -45.41 -25.55
C GLN A 805 -8.69 -45.73 -24.23
N PRO A 806 -9.97 -45.30 -24.12
CA PRO A 806 -10.75 -45.20 -22.88
C PRO A 806 -11.75 -46.36 -22.63
N LYS A 807 -12.28 -46.44 -21.40
CA LYS A 807 -13.55 -47.10 -20.98
C LYS A 807 -14.06 -46.31 -19.74
N ALA A 808 -15.26 -45.74 -19.62
CA ALA A 808 -16.66 -46.13 -19.84
C ALA A 808 -17.35 -46.79 -18.61
N GLY A 809 -18.44 -46.15 -18.13
CA GLY A 809 -19.52 -46.63 -17.24
C GLY A 809 -19.18 -46.66 -15.74
N ILE A 810 -19.95 -46.09 -14.80
CA ILE A 810 -21.40 -45.79 -14.70
C ILE A 810 -21.61 -44.35 -14.23
#